data_AF-A0A7V6Z0A1-F1
#
_entry.id   AF-A0A7V6Z0A1-F1
#
_cell.length_a   1.000
_cell.length_b   1.000
_cell.length_c   1.000
_cell.angle_alpha   90.00
_cell.angle_beta   90.00
_cell.angle_gamma   90.00
#
_symmetry.space_group_name_H-M   'P 1'
#
loop_
_entity.id
_entity.type
_entity.pdbx_description
1 polymer ?
#
loop_
_entity_poly.entity_id
_entity_poly.type
_entity_poly.pdbx_seq_one_letter_code
_entity_poly.pdbx_strand_id
1 'polypeptide(L)'
;MKTTLSLSFFANVRRVLLGAASAIVLSQCGLISAQAQSYTYVDATSGIGGNTTLADGATFSPPLNGTTGADNNWEERTGFASGGNIFESGGETAENAPEIRTTLTGLEPGAAYSIYVHFWDGSGSDPDWNIRAGFSSNPDANPLFANPGDAADIGATPGVLASTLTYDVPPTVFVEADRTMYAGLVGTAIANEAGEIAVYIDDLPSSIGPNNRTWYDGLSYWRVIDPLIGPTVITPATAPVGGSVEITASVTGTEPFSFQWLSNSVPIPGATNQTLILTNLQLADSGTSFSLVVSNNPSGSPSVATNAPATLTVRVPRDLVWLSTTSFEWNTNDLNWDTDNDNIADARYEDADSVRFDDRGFPLLTLASVFYPSLVVVSNEFNPYTLALGSIAGNTPLIKQGAAPLTLDLDNTYTGGTLIDGGGLQIGAGSDRGSVGSGPVTNNAGLMINRTGTLAIPGVISGTGGINIITAGGNNVANVILSGANTYSGQTEINGGTLTLANSAALGNSPILTVNSTTAGPSGGTRVTLSGGISIPETHTLVLNTVLDTARTMLFGTGTGSFTNVWNGPITVNGDGRAQFGSASGGTLVLNGNINAPNAASIMSRGTGANLIINGTVTLPPFGLVQTADGANIVINSTGNTWGTNLFANNGRWTLGADNALPVESVFIQQATDTGSFDLNGFNQQIAGLNAGSQIFVTNSSATSDSTLTLTGMSVFGGTLNEGTRRLHLTIASGIFVLTSPTALNLPGSTISIADGAVLQLDAAASHTVAALVTNGVSVPPGTYDAVNAAPFLAGAGSLIVAEPVAPAPVIAEVITSNGNLVFSGTNGPAGGAFSVLSTTNLAEPLPWPVFTSGTFDESGTFSVTNPIQSDEPVRFFILSVE
;
A
#
# COMPACT_ATOMS: atom_id res chain seq x y z
N MET A 1 47.02 20.95 -33.98
CA MET A 1 48.18 20.27 -33.36
C MET A 1 48.48 20.97 -32.04
N LYS A 2 48.84 20.17 -31.03
CA LYS A 2 49.19 20.49 -29.62
C LYS A 2 50.10 21.74 -29.51
N THR A 3 50.12 22.53 -28.42
CA THR A 3 50.53 22.15 -27.05
C THR A 3 50.33 23.30 -26.04
N THR A 4 49.79 22.94 -24.87
CA THR A 4 50.12 23.27 -23.46
C THR A 4 50.97 24.50 -23.09
N LEU A 5 50.54 25.24 -22.04
CA LEU A 5 51.40 25.71 -20.93
C LEU A 5 50.55 26.19 -19.74
N SER A 6 50.95 25.78 -18.52
CA SER A 6 50.30 26.05 -17.23
C SER A 6 51.23 26.81 -16.27
N LEU A 7 50.61 27.55 -15.32
CA LEU A 7 51.15 28.06 -14.03
C LEU A 7 52.27 29.11 -14.14
N SER A 8 52.38 30.18 -13.33
CA SER A 8 51.77 30.60 -12.05
C SER A 8 52.23 32.05 -11.75
N PHE A 9 51.74 32.65 -10.66
CA PHE A 9 52.13 33.94 -9.99
C PHE A 9 51.19 35.14 -10.18
N PHE A 10 50.40 35.46 -9.14
CA PHE A 10 50.17 36.84 -8.73
C PHE A 10 49.98 36.93 -7.21
N ALA A 11 50.78 37.80 -6.58
CA ALA A 11 50.70 38.18 -5.18
C ALA A 11 50.50 39.71 -5.07
N ASN A 12 49.47 40.09 -4.30
CA ASN A 12 49.30 41.26 -3.41
C ASN A 12 49.62 42.73 -3.81
N VAL A 13 48.52 43.52 -3.85
CA VAL A 13 48.20 44.77 -3.08
C VAL A 13 48.91 46.12 -3.33
N ARG A 14 48.10 47.15 -3.71
CA ARG A 14 47.93 48.51 -3.09
C ARG A 14 46.97 49.35 -3.97
N ARG A 15 45.71 49.63 -3.62
CA ARG A 15 45.11 50.58 -2.65
C ARG A 15 45.40 52.07 -2.92
N VAL A 16 44.32 52.83 -3.19
CA VAL A 16 43.95 54.20 -2.73
C VAL A 16 43.50 55.14 -3.87
N LEU A 17 42.19 55.38 -3.98
CA LEU A 17 41.58 56.70 -3.85
C LEU A 17 40.04 56.57 -3.72
N LEU A 18 39.50 56.76 -2.51
CA LEU A 18 38.09 57.06 -2.26
C LEU A 18 37.94 58.58 -2.12
N GLY A 19 36.90 59.12 -2.76
CA GLY A 19 36.41 60.48 -2.56
C GLY A 19 35.06 60.63 -3.26
N ALA A 20 34.01 60.81 -2.47
CA ALA A 20 32.61 60.63 -2.84
C ALA A 20 32.03 61.70 -3.80
N ALA A 21 31.13 61.25 -4.69
CA ALA A 21 29.93 61.97 -5.10
C ALA A 21 28.85 60.95 -5.52
N SER A 22 27.81 60.85 -4.68
CA SER A 22 26.51 60.19 -4.86
C SER A 22 25.77 60.72 -6.12
N ALA A 23 24.75 60.13 -6.75
CA ALA A 23 23.71 59.17 -6.38
C ALA A 23 22.94 58.71 -7.65
N ILE A 24 22.09 57.66 -7.53
CA ILE A 24 20.98 57.23 -8.43
C ILE A 24 21.47 56.45 -9.68
N VAL A 25 21.26 55.13 -9.86
CA VAL A 25 20.02 54.34 -9.74
C VAL A 25 20.32 52.98 -9.08
N LEU A 26 19.71 52.73 -7.92
CA LEU A 26 19.48 51.38 -7.38
C LEU A 26 18.28 50.76 -8.11
N SER A 27 18.46 49.58 -8.71
CA SER A 27 17.38 48.62 -8.97
C SER A 27 18.01 47.32 -9.48
N GLN A 28 18.53 46.51 -8.56
CA GLN A 28 18.73 45.05 -8.67
C GLN A 28 19.75 44.62 -7.61
N CYS A 29 19.32 44.68 -6.37
CA CYS A 29 19.84 43.81 -5.32
C CYS A 29 18.77 43.84 -4.25
N GLY A 30 17.97 42.77 -4.18
CA GLY A 30 17.23 42.51 -2.95
C GLY A 30 18.28 42.37 -1.86
N LEU A 31 18.41 43.40 -1.04
CA LEU A 31 19.12 43.31 0.22
C LEU A 31 18.31 42.29 1.04
N ILE A 32 18.74 41.03 0.99
CA ILE A 32 18.43 40.09 2.05
C ILE A 32 19.12 40.69 3.27
N SER A 33 18.36 41.43 4.06
CA SER A 33 18.69 41.59 5.46
C SER A 33 18.82 40.17 5.99
N ALA A 34 20.05 39.67 6.19
CA ALA A 34 20.26 38.49 6.99
C ALA A 34 19.67 38.84 8.37
N GLN A 35 18.44 38.40 8.64
CA GLN A 35 17.88 38.47 9.98
C GLN A 35 18.91 37.81 10.89
N ALA A 36 19.29 38.51 11.96
CA ALA A 36 20.07 37.89 13.01
C ALA A 36 19.26 36.69 13.52
N GLN A 37 19.77 35.48 13.32
CA GLN A 37 19.16 34.26 13.83
C GLN A 37 19.21 34.33 15.36
N SER A 38 18.05 34.34 16.01
CA SER A 38 17.93 34.57 17.45
C SER A 38 17.31 33.35 18.10
N TYR A 39 18.12 32.50 18.72
CA TYR A 39 17.68 31.23 19.27
C TYR A 39 16.86 31.43 20.55
N THR A 40 15.81 30.63 20.74
CA THR A 40 15.15 30.51 22.04
C THR A 40 15.92 29.47 22.86
N TYR A 41 16.43 29.89 24.02
CA TYR A 41 17.08 28.98 24.98
C TYR A 41 16.06 28.41 25.96
N VAL A 42 16.14 27.11 26.21
CA VAL A 42 15.28 26.37 27.11
C VAL A 42 16.13 25.56 28.06
N ASP A 43 16.01 25.90 29.33
CA ASP A 43 16.69 25.23 30.44
C ASP A 43 16.15 23.81 30.65
N ALA A 44 17.01 22.87 31.03
CA ALA A 44 16.59 21.51 31.34
C ALA A 44 16.03 21.44 32.78
N THR A 45 14.89 20.80 32.95
CA THR A 45 14.17 20.79 34.24
C THR A 45 13.68 19.40 34.58
N SER A 46 13.92 19.00 35.83
CA SER A 46 13.57 17.69 36.37
C SER A 46 12.22 17.72 37.11
N GLY A 47 11.74 16.55 37.53
CA GLY A 47 10.56 16.40 38.36
C GLY A 47 9.24 16.41 37.59
N ILE A 48 8.13 16.41 38.33
CA ILE A 48 6.78 16.36 37.75
C ILE A 48 6.50 17.66 36.99
N GLY A 49 6.27 17.54 35.68
CA GLY A 49 6.02 18.68 34.79
C GLY A 49 7.28 19.38 34.28
N GLY A 50 8.47 18.85 34.61
CA GLY A 50 9.72 19.25 33.97
C GLY A 50 9.75 18.82 32.50
N ASN A 51 10.54 19.52 31.70
CA ASN A 51 10.72 19.22 30.27
C ASN A 51 11.72 18.07 30.02
N THR A 52 12.45 17.61 31.03
CA THR A 52 13.41 16.51 30.93
C THR A 52 12.85 15.27 31.65
N THR A 53 12.77 14.15 30.91
CA THR A 53 12.32 12.84 31.39
C THR A 53 13.43 11.80 31.20
N LEU A 54 13.26 10.59 31.73
CA LEU A 54 14.02 9.45 31.22
C LEU A 54 13.63 9.17 29.75
N ALA A 55 14.48 8.47 28.99
CA ALA A 55 14.23 8.18 27.57
C ALA A 55 12.90 7.45 27.31
N ASP A 56 12.45 6.62 28.26
CA ASP A 56 11.15 5.91 28.23
C ASP A 56 9.94 6.79 28.58
N GLY A 57 10.18 8.05 28.96
CA GLY A 57 9.17 9.03 29.34
C GLY A 57 8.79 9.03 30.82
N ALA A 58 9.42 8.21 31.66
CA ALA A 58 9.24 8.28 33.10
C ALA A 58 9.79 9.60 33.68
N THR A 59 9.23 10.02 34.82
CA THR A 59 9.68 11.23 35.52
C THR A 59 11.16 11.11 35.90
N PHE A 60 11.96 12.08 35.47
CA PHE A 60 13.37 12.17 35.83
C PHE A 60 13.49 12.94 37.15
N SER A 61 14.10 12.34 38.18
CA SER A 61 14.23 12.95 39.51
C SER A 61 15.60 12.62 40.12
N PRO A 62 16.68 13.19 39.54
CA PRO A 62 18.04 12.99 40.02
C PRO A 62 18.23 13.51 41.46
N PRO A 63 19.15 12.94 42.26
CA PRO A 63 19.45 13.45 43.59
C PRO A 63 20.00 14.88 43.55
N LEU A 64 19.45 15.75 44.39
CA LEU A 64 19.92 17.13 44.53
C LEU A 64 21.27 17.19 45.25
N ASN A 65 22.27 17.79 44.61
CA ASN A 65 23.64 17.93 45.13
C ASN A 65 24.24 16.59 45.57
N GLY A 66 24.04 15.54 44.76
CA GLY A 66 24.61 14.21 44.99
C GLY A 66 26.14 14.18 45.08
N THR A 67 26.66 13.08 45.60
CA THR A 67 28.10 12.79 45.64
C THR A 67 28.59 12.46 44.23
N THR A 68 29.57 13.22 43.71
CA THR A 68 30.23 12.90 42.44
C THR A 68 31.04 11.61 42.60
N GLY A 69 30.52 10.48 42.14
CA GLY A 69 31.22 9.20 42.14
C GLY A 69 30.44 8.16 41.34
N ALA A 70 31.13 7.12 40.85
CA ALA A 70 30.54 6.16 39.91
C ALA A 70 29.38 5.37 40.51
N ASP A 71 28.15 5.85 40.27
CA ASP A 71 26.91 5.27 40.74
C ASP A 71 25.88 5.06 39.61
N ASN A 72 26.26 5.41 38.37
CA ASN A 72 25.46 5.34 37.14
C ASN A 72 24.16 6.17 37.22
N ASN A 73 24.19 7.29 37.92
CA ASN A 73 23.07 8.22 37.99
C ASN A 73 23.43 9.57 37.37
N TRP A 74 22.37 10.36 37.15
CA TRP A 74 22.52 11.80 36.99
C TRP A 74 22.34 12.47 38.36
N GLU A 75 23.09 13.53 38.61
CA GLU A 75 22.88 14.44 39.74
C GLU A 75 22.34 15.78 39.27
N GLU A 76 21.48 16.39 40.07
CA GLU A 76 21.05 17.78 39.84
C GLU A 76 21.89 18.74 40.68
N ARG A 77 22.43 19.76 40.02
CA ARG A 77 23.12 20.87 40.68
C ARG A 77 22.26 22.12 40.61
N THR A 78 22.07 22.75 41.77
CA THR A 78 21.30 24.01 41.90
C THR A 78 22.22 25.17 42.25
N GLY A 79 21.92 26.36 41.74
CA GLY A 79 22.70 27.58 42.02
C GLY A 79 24.00 27.70 41.22
N PHE A 80 24.11 26.98 40.11
CA PHE A 80 25.19 27.03 39.12
C PHE A 80 24.63 27.47 37.76
N ALA A 81 25.49 27.79 36.78
CA ALA A 81 25.17 27.90 35.35
C ALA A 81 24.20 29.04 34.93
N SER A 82 23.46 28.83 33.82
CA SER A 82 22.66 29.77 33.03
C SER A 82 21.51 30.49 33.77
N GLY A 83 21.25 30.12 35.03
CA GLY A 83 20.18 30.66 35.87
C GLY A 83 19.20 29.62 36.43
N GLY A 84 19.36 28.34 36.07
CA GLY A 84 18.60 27.22 36.64
C GLY A 84 19.46 26.00 36.97
N ASN A 85 18.93 24.80 36.75
CA ASN A 85 19.55 23.55 37.21
C ASN A 85 20.31 22.88 36.07
N ILE A 86 21.45 22.27 36.38
CA ILE A 86 22.15 21.42 35.43
C ILE A 86 22.12 19.96 35.87
N PHE A 87 22.27 19.05 34.92
CA PHE A 87 22.40 17.63 35.16
C PHE A 87 23.84 17.19 34.91
N GLU A 88 24.44 16.63 35.96
CA GLU A 88 25.82 16.14 35.98
C GLU A 88 25.83 14.61 35.95
N SER A 89 26.78 14.02 35.23
CA SER A 89 27.26 12.66 35.49
C SER A 89 28.77 12.68 35.80
N GLY A 90 29.19 11.84 36.74
CA GLY A 90 30.55 11.81 37.28
C GLY A 90 31.59 11.17 36.36
N GLY A 91 32.88 11.37 36.69
CA GLY A 91 34.01 10.94 35.85
C GLY A 91 35.10 10.13 36.55
N GLU A 92 34.97 9.81 37.84
CA GLU A 92 36.11 9.31 38.62
C GLU A 92 36.40 7.79 38.44
N THR A 93 35.46 6.99 37.90
CA THR A 93 35.63 5.58 37.47
C THR A 93 34.55 5.17 36.45
N ALA A 94 34.17 3.89 36.33
CA ALA A 94 33.24 3.44 35.31
C ALA A 94 31.80 3.87 35.54
N GLU A 95 31.31 4.82 34.74
CA GLU A 95 30.03 5.49 34.90
C GLU A 95 29.27 5.52 33.57
N ASN A 96 27.96 5.32 33.65
CA ASN A 96 27.02 5.33 32.54
C ASN A 96 25.63 5.69 33.06
N ALA A 97 25.34 6.99 33.15
CA ALA A 97 24.03 7.48 33.54
C ALA A 97 22.96 7.03 32.52
N PRO A 98 21.67 6.93 32.91
CA PRO A 98 20.62 6.55 31.97
C PRO A 98 20.33 7.69 30.97
N GLU A 99 20.16 7.37 29.69
CA GLU A 99 19.76 8.35 28.66
C GLU A 99 18.49 9.12 29.10
N ILE A 100 18.57 10.44 29.01
CA ILE A 100 17.46 11.35 29.32
C ILE A 100 16.92 11.97 28.03
N ARG A 101 15.71 12.53 28.11
CA ARG A 101 15.00 13.13 27.00
C ARG A 101 14.46 14.49 27.39
N THR A 102 14.97 15.54 26.78
CA THR A 102 14.44 16.90 26.92
C THR A 102 13.49 17.22 25.76
N THR A 103 12.27 17.63 26.09
CA THR A 103 11.21 17.91 25.12
C THR A 103 11.01 19.42 24.99
N LEU A 104 11.30 19.95 23.80
CA LEU A 104 10.90 21.29 23.41
C LEU A 104 9.40 21.28 23.08
N THR A 105 8.64 22.24 23.62
CA THR A 105 7.18 22.31 23.46
C THR A 105 6.74 23.69 22.99
N GLY A 106 5.50 23.82 22.51
CA GLY A 106 4.96 25.09 22.01
C GLY A 106 5.51 25.49 20.63
N LEU A 107 6.07 24.53 19.89
CA LEU A 107 6.52 24.71 18.52
C LEU A 107 5.34 24.62 17.55
N GLU A 108 5.51 25.15 16.34
CA GLU A 108 4.49 25.03 15.30
C GLU A 108 4.51 23.60 14.71
N PRO A 109 3.39 22.85 14.78
CA PRO A 109 3.33 21.50 14.25
C PRO A 109 3.76 21.41 12.78
N GLY A 110 4.63 20.46 12.44
CA GLY A 110 5.14 20.26 11.09
C GLY A 110 6.23 21.24 10.64
N ALA A 111 6.59 22.24 11.44
CA ALA A 111 7.70 23.14 11.13
C ALA A 111 9.05 22.53 11.51
N ALA A 112 10.09 22.86 10.74
CA ALA A 112 11.46 22.43 10.98
C ALA A 112 12.22 23.43 11.88
N TYR A 113 13.04 22.92 12.79
CA TYR A 113 13.82 23.69 13.75
C TYR A 113 15.26 23.17 13.82
N SER A 114 16.23 24.09 13.80
CA SER A 114 17.63 23.77 14.12
C SER A 114 17.83 23.83 15.63
N ILE A 115 18.46 22.79 16.20
CA ILE A 115 18.56 22.59 17.64
C ILE A 115 20.02 22.43 18.06
N TYR A 116 20.38 23.15 19.13
CA TYR A 116 21.66 23.04 19.82
C TYR A 116 21.47 22.44 21.20
N VAL A 117 22.41 21.58 21.60
CA VAL A 117 22.58 21.11 22.98
C VAL A 117 23.60 22.01 23.67
N HIS A 118 23.32 22.40 24.91
CA HIS A 118 24.20 23.23 25.72
C HIS A 118 24.79 22.44 26.88
N PHE A 119 26.09 22.56 27.03
CA PHE A 119 26.85 21.87 28.06
C PHE A 119 28.00 22.74 28.57
N TRP A 120 28.43 22.51 29.80
CA TRP A 120 29.56 23.21 30.39
C TRP A 120 30.85 22.44 30.22
N ASP A 121 31.97 23.15 30.27
CA ASP A 121 33.30 22.58 30.14
C ASP A 121 34.34 23.40 30.94
N GLY A 122 35.30 22.76 31.60
CA GLY A 122 36.31 23.37 32.48
C GLY A 122 37.63 23.73 31.79
N SER A 123 38.33 24.77 32.26
CA SER A 123 39.57 25.27 31.65
C SER A 123 40.86 24.55 32.11
N GLY A 124 40.74 23.30 32.59
CA GLY A 124 41.85 22.48 33.09
C GLY A 124 42.71 21.88 31.97
N SER A 125 43.84 21.27 32.32
CA SER A 125 44.70 20.54 31.37
C SER A 125 44.26 19.08 31.17
N ASP A 126 43.04 18.71 31.58
CA ASP A 126 42.46 17.37 31.46
C ASP A 126 41.16 17.47 30.62
N PRO A 127 41.13 16.89 29.40
CA PRO A 127 40.17 17.21 28.33
C PRO A 127 38.88 16.38 28.37
N ASP A 128 38.12 16.43 29.47
CA ASP A 128 37.22 15.30 29.76
C ASP A 128 35.72 15.63 29.81
N TRP A 129 35.28 16.84 29.45
CA TRP A 129 33.85 17.22 29.55
C TRP A 129 33.17 17.12 28.19
N ASN A 130 32.15 16.27 28.08
CA ASN A 130 31.49 15.99 26.81
C ASN A 130 30.02 15.62 27.00
N ILE A 131 29.27 15.55 25.91
CA ILE A 131 27.84 15.22 25.93
C ILE A 131 27.42 14.56 24.63
N ARG A 132 26.53 13.57 24.70
CA ARG A 132 25.86 13.03 23.51
C ARG A 132 24.49 13.64 23.37
N ALA A 133 24.11 13.97 22.14
CA ALA A 133 22.77 14.44 21.86
C ALA A 133 22.29 14.04 20.47
N GLY A 134 21.03 13.62 20.34
CA GLY A 134 20.42 13.25 19.07
C GLY A 134 18.89 13.20 19.10
N PHE A 135 18.27 12.94 17.95
CA PHE A 135 16.80 12.91 17.81
C PHE A 135 16.18 11.51 17.97
N SER A 136 17.00 10.51 18.29
CA SER A 136 16.57 9.13 18.54
C SER A 136 17.20 8.61 19.82
N SER A 137 16.45 7.81 20.57
CA SER A 137 16.96 7.05 21.71
C SER A 137 17.94 5.99 21.21
N ASN A 138 19.23 6.34 21.25
CA ASN A 138 20.33 5.51 20.78
C ASN A 138 21.64 6.05 21.38
N PRO A 139 21.83 5.83 22.69
CA PRO A 139 22.84 6.51 23.49
C PRO A 139 24.24 6.46 22.85
N ASP A 140 24.68 5.28 22.38
CA ASP A 140 26.02 5.08 21.83
C ASP A 140 26.24 5.64 20.41
N ALA A 141 25.15 5.85 19.64
CA ALA A 141 25.23 6.28 18.24
C ALA A 141 25.00 7.78 18.04
N ASN A 142 24.46 8.47 19.04
CA ASN A 142 24.23 9.90 18.98
C ASN A 142 25.58 10.66 18.93
N PRO A 143 25.66 11.76 18.16
CA PRO A 143 26.85 12.59 18.09
C PRO A 143 27.36 13.00 19.48
N LEU A 144 28.66 12.83 19.69
CA LEU A 144 29.37 13.32 20.86
C LEU A 144 29.84 14.75 20.60
N PHE A 145 29.67 15.64 21.56
CA PHE A 145 30.09 17.04 21.53
C PHE A 145 31.05 17.33 22.68
N ALA A 146 32.09 18.12 22.41
CA ALA A 146 33.08 18.58 23.39
C ALA A 146 33.59 19.97 23.00
N ASN A 147 34.35 20.65 23.86
CA ASN A 147 34.99 21.90 23.45
C ASN A 147 35.96 21.69 22.27
N PRO A 148 36.29 22.74 21.49
CA PRO A 148 37.15 22.62 20.31
C PRO A 148 38.58 22.10 20.56
N GLY A 149 39.13 22.28 21.75
CA GLY A 149 40.46 21.78 22.12
C GLY A 149 40.48 20.25 22.23
N ASP A 150 39.40 19.68 22.77
CA ASP A 150 39.35 18.27 23.18
C ASP A 150 38.64 17.40 22.15
N ALA A 151 37.77 18.01 21.32
CA ALA A 151 36.96 17.30 20.33
C ALA A 151 37.81 16.46 19.35
N ALA A 152 39.01 16.91 19.01
CA ALA A 152 39.91 16.18 18.10
C ALA A 152 40.50 14.91 18.74
N ASP A 153 40.71 14.90 20.05
CA ASP A 153 41.39 13.82 20.76
C ASP A 153 40.45 12.64 21.04
N ILE A 154 39.15 12.91 21.23
CA ILE A 154 38.11 11.90 21.49
C ILE A 154 37.19 11.62 20.29
N GLY A 155 37.43 12.27 19.14
CA GLY A 155 36.62 12.12 17.93
C GLY A 155 35.21 12.71 18.03
N ALA A 156 35.00 13.72 18.88
CA ALA A 156 33.75 14.44 19.04
C ALA A 156 33.58 15.56 18.01
N THR A 157 32.36 16.07 17.90
CA THR A 157 32.04 17.28 17.16
C THR A 157 32.37 18.51 18.01
N PRO A 158 33.20 19.46 17.55
CA PRO A 158 33.56 20.62 18.34
C PRO A 158 32.34 21.54 18.54
N GLY A 159 32.00 21.80 19.80
CA GLY A 159 31.01 22.81 20.19
C GLY A 159 31.51 24.23 19.92
N VAL A 160 30.58 25.17 19.75
CA VAL A 160 30.91 26.61 19.69
C VAL A 160 30.69 27.26 21.04
N LEU A 161 31.36 28.38 21.32
CA LEU A 161 31.04 29.15 22.52
C LEU A 161 29.58 29.56 22.49
N ALA A 162 28.82 29.22 23.53
CA ALA A 162 27.39 29.55 23.58
C ALA A 162 27.16 31.07 23.49
N SER A 163 28.11 31.88 23.97
CA SER A 163 28.11 33.35 23.87
C SER A 163 28.27 33.90 22.45
N THR A 164 28.64 33.08 21.47
CA THR A 164 28.71 33.49 20.05
C THR A 164 27.39 33.30 19.31
N LEU A 165 26.43 32.56 19.88
CA LEU A 165 25.07 32.49 19.38
C LEU A 165 24.27 33.71 19.88
N THR A 166 23.28 34.14 19.09
CA THR A 166 22.36 35.21 19.49
C THR A 166 21.08 34.57 20.03
N TYR A 167 20.56 35.04 21.15
CA TYR A 167 19.35 34.49 21.77
C TYR A 167 18.27 35.56 21.95
N ASP A 168 17.01 35.15 21.92
CA ASP A 168 15.87 36.02 22.21
C ASP A 168 15.92 36.54 23.64
N VAL A 169 16.28 35.63 24.56
CA VAL A 169 16.60 35.90 25.95
C VAL A 169 17.87 35.10 26.26
N PRO A 170 19.03 35.76 26.44
CA PRO A 170 20.27 35.04 26.68
C PRO A 170 20.29 34.39 28.08
N PRO A 171 20.98 33.24 28.23
CA PRO A 171 21.46 32.74 29.51
C PRO A 171 22.08 33.84 30.38
N THR A 172 21.90 33.77 31.69
CA THR A 172 22.34 34.85 32.61
C THR A 172 23.86 34.95 32.72
N VAL A 173 24.57 33.84 32.53
CA VAL A 173 26.03 33.75 32.47
C VAL A 173 26.46 32.73 31.42
N PHE A 174 27.60 32.97 30.77
CA PHE A 174 28.23 32.05 29.81
C PHE A 174 29.59 31.52 30.30
N VAL A 175 30.08 32.06 31.41
CA VAL A 175 31.36 31.69 32.03
C VAL A 175 31.16 31.75 33.55
N GLU A 176 31.53 30.68 34.24
CA GLU A 176 31.41 30.56 35.70
C GLU A 176 32.65 29.88 36.29
N ALA A 177 33.39 30.63 37.13
CA ALA A 177 34.68 30.20 37.69
C ALA A 177 35.67 29.78 36.57
N ASP A 178 36.09 28.53 36.54
CA ASP A 178 36.95 27.92 35.53
C ASP A 178 36.17 27.26 34.39
N ARG A 179 34.84 27.41 34.30
CA ARG A 179 34.01 26.73 33.30
C ARG A 179 33.37 27.69 32.29
N THR A 180 33.19 27.22 31.06
CA THR A 180 32.58 27.94 29.95
C THR A 180 31.46 27.11 29.33
N MET A 181 30.37 27.77 28.94
CA MET A 181 29.24 27.13 28.28
C MET A 181 29.48 27.01 26.77
N TYR A 182 29.34 25.79 26.25
CA TYR A 182 29.42 25.47 24.84
C TYR A 182 28.07 25.00 24.29
N ALA A 183 27.88 25.19 22.99
CA ALA A 183 26.71 24.76 22.24
C ALA A 183 27.12 23.84 21.08
N GLY A 184 26.60 22.61 21.08
CA GLY A 184 26.78 21.63 20.00
C GLY A 184 25.55 21.61 19.08
N LEU A 185 25.74 21.70 17.76
CA LEU A 185 24.62 21.60 16.81
C LEU A 185 24.17 20.13 16.71
N VAL A 186 23.00 19.82 17.26
CA VAL A 186 22.40 18.48 17.20
C VAL A 186 21.91 18.19 15.78
N GLY A 187 21.26 19.18 15.15
CA GLY A 187 20.78 19.09 13.77
C GLY A 187 19.43 19.79 13.59
N THR A 188 18.69 19.39 12.56
CA THR A 188 17.35 19.91 12.27
C THR A 188 16.30 18.82 12.50
N ALA A 189 15.21 19.15 13.20
CA ALA A 189 14.09 18.26 13.45
C ALA A 189 12.74 18.94 13.15
N ILE A 190 11.74 18.14 12.80
CA ILE A 190 10.37 18.60 12.53
C ILE A 190 9.54 18.42 13.80
N ALA A 191 8.84 19.46 14.23
CA ALA A 191 7.92 19.38 15.35
C ALA A 191 6.74 18.45 15.03
N ASN A 192 6.39 17.59 15.98
CA ASN A 192 5.28 16.65 15.83
C ASN A 192 3.92 17.39 15.80
N GLU A 193 2.81 16.65 15.66
CA GLU A 193 1.45 17.22 15.64
C GLU A 193 1.09 17.99 16.93
N ALA A 194 1.72 17.65 18.06
CA ALA A 194 1.55 18.36 19.34
C ALA A 194 2.44 19.61 19.46
N GLY A 195 3.28 19.90 18.47
CA GLY A 195 4.21 21.02 18.51
C GLY A 195 5.43 20.74 19.39
N GLU A 196 5.91 19.50 19.40
CA GLU A 196 7.00 19.05 20.26
C GLU A 196 8.17 18.47 19.48
N ILE A 197 9.38 18.66 20.00
CA ILE A 197 10.59 17.96 19.55
C ILE A 197 11.30 17.37 20.77
N ALA A 198 11.53 16.07 20.73
CA ALA A 198 12.34 15.37 21.73
C ALA A 198 13.80 15.32 21.28
N VAL A 199 14.72 15.69 22.18
CA VAL A 199 16.15 15.45 22.05
C VAL A 199 16.57 14.51 23.15
N TYR A 200 17.27 13.45 22.78
CA TYR A 200 17.83 12.45 23.68
C TYR A 200 19.26 12.86 24.01
N ILE A 201 19.59 12.87 25.29
CA ILE A 201 20.86 13.32 25.86
C ILE A 201 21.44 12.18 26.66
N ASP A 202 22.74 11.96 26.49
CA ASP A 202 23.45 10.91 27.19
C ASP A 202 24.88 11.32 27.56
N ASP A 203 25.48 10.59 28.48
CA ASP A 203 26.89 10.73 28.82
C ASP A 203 27.80 9.83 27.93
N LEU A 204 29.11 9.86 28.17
CA LEU A 204 30.06 9.00 27.48
C LEU A 204 30.46 7.82 28.39
N PRO A 205 30.06 6.57 28.07
CA PRO A 205 30.42 5.43 28.90
C PRO A 205 31.93 5.29 29.05
N SER A 206 32.38 5.08 30.29
CA SER A 206 33.78 5.06 30.72
C SER A 206 34.71 4.02 30.07
N SER A 207 34.22 3.18 29.17
CA SER A 207 35.04 2.18 28.46
C SER A 207 36.01 2.81 27.43
N ILE A 208 35.95 4.13 27.25
CA ILE A 208 36.64 4.89 26.20
C ILE A 208 37.74 5.83 26.76
N GLY A 209 37.94 5.96 28.08
CA GLY A 209 39.06 6.74 28.68
C GLY A 209 38.80 7.17 30.14
N PRO A 210 39.83 7.57 30.94
CA PRO A 210 39.64 8.07 32.30
C PRO A 210 39.07 9.51 32.30
N ASN A 211 38.25 9.85 33.31
CA ASN A 211 37.78 11.20 33.68
C ASN A 211 36.61 11.86 32.93
N ASN A 212 35.83 11.13 32.11
CA ASN A 212 34.72 11.70 31.33
C ASN A 212 33.56 12.23 32.20
N ARG A 213 33.30 13.54 32.20
CA ARG A 213 32.15 14.15 32.89
C ARG A 213 31.16 14.74 31.90
N THR A 214 29.87 14.70 32.22
CA THR A 214 28.83 15.35 31.41
C THR A 214 28.11 16.39 32.23
N TRP A 215 28.04 17.63 31.72
CA TRP A 215 27.35 18.74 32.37
C TRP A 215 26.31 19.32 31.42
N TYR A 216 25.13 18.72 31.41
CA TYR A 216 24.04 19.12 30.54
C TYR A 216 23.24 20.29 31.17
N ASP A 217 23.07 21.37 30.41
CA ASP A 217 22.36 22.58 30.86
C ASP A 217 20.98 22.68 30.20
N GLY A 218 20.92 22.62 28.87
CA GLY A 218 19.65 22.81 28.17
C GLY A 218 19.76 22.73 26.66
N LEU A 219 18.70 23.16 25.98
CA LEU A 219 18.63 23.20 24.51
C LEU A 219 18.40 24.63 24.03
N SER A 220 18.78 24.93 22.80
CA SER A 220 18.24 26.09 22.10
C SER A 220 17.76 25.74 20.71
N TYR A 221 16.76 26.46 20.23
CA TYR A 221 16.18 26.20 18.91
C TYR A 221 15.90 27.49 18.12
N TRP A 222 15.92 27.36 16.79
CA TRP A 222 15.50 28.39 15.85
C TRP A 222 14.71 27.76 14.70
N ARG A 223 13.62 28.41 14.27
CA ARG A 223 12.80 27.90 13.17
C ARG A 223 13.54 28.04 11.83
N VAL A 224 13.66 26.94 11.10
CA VAL A 224 14.18 26.94 9.74
C VAL A 224 13.12 27.54 8.80
N ILE A 225 13.48 28.63 8.12
CA ILE A 225 12.63 29.30 7.13
C ILE A 225 13.38 29.31 5.81
N ASP A 226 12.80 28.70 4.79
CA ASP A 226 13.32 28.79 3.43
C ASP A 226 12.93 30.16 2.85
N PRO A 227 13.91 30.94 2.37
CA PRO A 227 13.61 32.24 1.79
C PRO A 227 12.67 32.06 0.59
N LEU A 228 11.70 32.97 0.46
CA LEU A 228 10.87 33.02 -0.74
C LEU A 228 11.77 33.39 -1.93
N ILE A 229 12.07 32.41 -2.78
CA ILE A 229 12.76 32.63 -4.03
C ILE A 229 11.72 33.13 -5.03
N GLY A 230 12.02 34.25 -5.68
CA GLY A 230 11.09 34.87 -6.61
C GLY A 230 10.65 33.91 -7.72
N PRO A 231 9.39 34.02 -8.17
CA PRO A 231 8.88 33.14 -9.20
C PRO A 231 9.78 33.16 -10.44
N THR A 232 9.92 32.04 -11.13
CA THR A 232 10.53 32.02 -12.47
C THR A 232 9.44 31.71 -13.48
N VAL A 233 9.23 32.56 -14.49
CA VAL A 233 8.20 32.34 -15.51
C VAL A 233 8.65 31.20 -16.41
N ILE A 234 7.79 30.21 -16.55
CA ILE A 234 7.91 29.14 -17.51
C ILE A 234 6.99 29.50 -18.69
N THR A 235 7.66 29.63 -19.83
CA THR A 235 7.19 29.75 -21.22
C THR A 235 5.98 28.86 -21.58
N PRO A 236 5.21 29.19 -22.63
CA PRO A 236 5.57 30.06 -23.74
C PRO A 236 5.12 31.52 -23.59
N ALA A 237 5.89 32.41 -24.21
CA ALA A 237 5.58 33.82 -24.36
C ALA A 237 5.11 34.16 -25.79
N THR A 238 4.82 33.16 -26.62
CA THR A 238 4.36 33.32 -28.00
C THR A 238 3.08 32.54 -28.22
N ALA A 239 2.10 33.15 -28.88
CA ALA A 239 0.81 32.52 -29.17
C ALA A 239 0.22 32.99 -30.51
N PRO A 240 -0.66 32.20 -31.14
CA PRO A 240 -1.28 32.58 -32.39
C PRO A 240 -2.42 33.58 -32.14
N VAL A 241 -2.69 34.45 -33.11
CA VAL A 241 -3.89 35.30 -33.12
C VAL A 241 -5.16 34.43 -33.06
N GLY A 242 -6.12 34.83 -32.23
CA GLY A 242 -7.31 34.05 -31.87
C GLY A 242 -7.05 32.94 -30.85
N GLY A 243 -5.79 32.63 -30.55
CA GLY A 243 -5.40 31.52 -29.68
C GLY A 243 -5.39 31.84 -28.20
N SER A 244 -4.76 30.93 -27.45
CA SER A 244 -4.60 31.03 -26.00
C SER A 244 -3.15 30.74 -25.60
N VAL A 245 -2.73 31.29 -24.47
CA VAL A 245 -1.45 30.98 -23.84
C VAL A 245 -1.64 30.71 -22.36
N GLU A 246 -0.90 29.74 -21.84
CA GLU A 246 -0.81 29.46 -20.42
C GLU A 246 0.57 29.94 -19.93
N ILE A 247 0.56 30.86 -18.96
CA ILE A 247 1.77 31.40 -18.35
C ILE A 247 1.80 30.91 -16.90
N THR A 248 2.79 30.10 -16.57
CA THR A 248 2.96 29.52 -15.23
C THR A 248 4.26 30.00 -14.64
N ALA A 249 4.31 30.22 -13.32
CA ALA A 249 5.56 30.54 -12.65
C ALA A 249 5.86 29.56 -11.50
N SER A 250 7.08 29.04 -11.44
CA SER A 250 7.52 28.16 -10.35
C SER A 250 7.83 28.98 -9.10
N VAL A 251 7.43 28.53 -7.92
CA VAL A 251 7.71 29.20 -6.64
C VAL A 251 8.39 28.23 -5.68
N THR A 252 9.38 28.74 -4.94
CA THR A 252 10.08 27.99 -3.89
C THR A 252 10.13 28.85 -2.63
N GLY A 253 9.84 28.26 -1.47
CA GLY A 253 9.86 28.93 -0.17
C GLY A 253 8.97 28.20 0.84
N THR A 254 8.93 28.68 2.08
CA THR A 254 8.02 28.11 3.09
C THR A 254 6.57 28.58 2.86
N GLU A 255 5.63 27.66 2.78
CA GLU A 255 4.18 27.95 2.70
C GLU A 255 3.67 28.72 3.93
N PRO A 256 2.51 29.42 3.86
CA PRO A 256 1.56 29.49 2.74
C PRO A 256 1.90 30.57 1.70
N PHE A 257 1.61 30.29 0.43
CA PHE A 257 1.77 31.25 -0.67
C PHE A 257 0.46 32.00 -0.99
N SER A 258 0.60 33.24 -1.43
CA SER A 258 -0.46 34.02 -2.07
C SER A 258 0.07 34.60 -3.38
N PHE A 259 -0.74 34.55 -4.43
CA PHE A 259 -0.36 34.93 -5.80
C PHE A 259 -1.17 36.11 -6.29
N GLN A 260 -0.55 36.98 -7.11
CA GLN A 260 -1.23 38.03 -7.85
C GLN A 260 -0.51 38.29 -9.17
N TRP A 261 -1.17 38.05 -10.30
CA TRP A 261 -0.65 38.41 -11.62
C TRP A 261 -0.81 39.90 -11.93
N LEU A 262 0.14 40.44 -12.68
CA LEU A 262 0.18 41.81 -13.16
C LEU A 262 0.32 41.81 -14.68
N SER A 263 -0.41 42.71 -15.33
CA SER A 263 -0.28 43.05 -16.75
C SER A 263 0.27 44.47 -16.84
N ASN A 264 1.41 44.66 -17.50
CA ASN A 264 2.10 45.95 -17.59
C ASN A 264 2.27 46.62 -16.21
N SER A 265 2.66 45.81 -15.22
CA SER A 265 2.81 46.20 -13.80
C SER A 265 1.52 46.61 -13.08
N VAL A 266 0.35 46.35 -13.66
CA VAL A 266 -0.97 46.59 -13.04
C VAL A 266 -1.61 45.26 -12.65
N PRO A 267 -2.11 45.08 -11.40
CA PRO A 267 -2.77 43.84 -10.99
C PRO A 267 -3.94 43.46 -11.89
N ILE A 268 -4.00 42.20 -12.30
CA ILE A 268 -5.14 41.61 -13.01
C ILE A 268 -6.15 41.12 -11.96
N PRO A 269 -7.36 41.72 -11.88
CA PRO A 269 -8.34 41.33 -10.87
C PRO A 269 -8.68 39.83 -10.93
N GLY A 270 -8.60 39.14 -9.79
CA GLY A 270 -8.95 37.72 -9.66
C GLY A 270 -7.91 36.73 -10.17
N ALA A 271 -6.79 37.19 -10.76
CA ALA A 271 -5.71 36.33 -11.21
C ALA A 271 -4.77 35.97 -10.03
N THR A 272 -5.29 35.17 -9.11
CA THR A 272 -4.64 34.79 -7.84
C THR A 272 -4.18 33.32 -7.80
N ASN A 273 -4.12 32.67 -8.97
CA ASN A 273 -3.57 31.33 -9.12
C ASN A 273 -2.10 31.40 -9.57
N GLN A 274 -1.36 30.33 -9.36
CA GLN A 274 0.03 30.21 -9.84
C GLN A 274 0.14 30.23 -11.38
N THR A 275 -0.96 29.93 -12.07
CA THR A 275 -1.08 29.91 -13.53
C THR A 275 -2.04 30.99 -14.02
N LEU A 276 -1.66 31.70 -15.09
CA LEU A 276 -2.49 32.66 -15.82
C LEU A 276 -2.81 32.11 -17.20
N ILE A 277 -4.11 32.01 -17.53
CA ILE A 277 -4.59 31.60 -18.86
C ILE A 277 -5.14 32.83 -19.58
N LEU A 278 -4.59 33.12 -20.76
CA LEU A 278 -5.11 34.15 -21.66
C LEU A 278 -5.73 33.47 -22.88
N THR A 279 -6.88 33.95 -23.33
CA THR A 279 -7.65 33.34 -24.43
C THR A 279 -8.09 34.40 -25.42
N ASN A 280 -8.37 33.99 -26.67
CA ASN A 280 -8.82 34.87 -27.74
C ASN A 280 -7.85 36.04 -27.99
N LEU A 281 -6.55 35.75 -27.98
CA LEU A 281 -5.48 36.74 -28.12
C LEU A 281 -5.56 37.47 -29.46
N GLN A 282 -5.43 38.78 -29.44
CA GLN A 282 -5.40 39.62 -30.62
C GLN A 282 -3.97 40.12 -30.88
N LEU A 283 -3.68 40.52 -32.12
CA LEU A 283 -2.37 41.12 -32.45
C LEU A 283 -2.04 42.35 -31.57
N ALA A 284 -3.07 43.05 -31.10
CA ALA A 284 -2.94 44.19 -30.19
C ALA A 284 -2.48 43.82 -28.78
N ASP A 285 -2.63 42.54 -28.37
CA ASP A 285 -2.17 42.06 -27.07
C ASP A 285 -0.65 41.79 -27.07
N SER A 286 -0.04 41.68 -28.26
CA SER A 286 1.41 41.52 -28.45
C SER A 286 2.17 42.72 -27.86
N GLY A 287 3.26 42.44 -27.14
CA GLY A 287 4.03 43.43 -26.39
C GLY A 287 3.57 43.62 -24.94
N THR A 288 2.43 43.03 -24.53
CA THR A 288 1.99 43.07 -23.13
C THR A 288 2.94 42.30 -22.24
N SER A 289 3.38 42.90 -21.14
CA SER A 289 4.26 42.26 -20.16
C SER A 289 3.48 41.67 -18.98
N PHE A 290 3.86 40.47 -18.53
CA PHE A 290 3.25 39.79 -17.40
C PHE A 290 4.26 39.47 -16.31
N SER A 291 3.89 39.73 -15.06
CA SER A 291 4.64 39.28 -13.88
C SER A 291 3.68 38.74 -12.82
N LEU A 292 4.20 37.91 -11.93
CA LEU A 292 3.53 37.32 -10.79
C LEU A 292 4.21 37.83 -9.52
N VAL A 293 3.41 38.45 -8.66
CA VAL A 293 3.78 38.73 -7.28
C VAL A 293 3.39 37.51 -6.45
N VAL A 294 4.35 37.02 -5.66
CA VAL A 294 4.14 35.96 -4.69
C VAL A 294 4.46 36.54 -3.31
N SER A 295 3.62 36.24 -2.34
CA SER A 295 3.91 36.53 -0.94
C SER A 295 3.73 35.31 -0.07
N ASN A 296 4.57 35.15 0.95
CA ASN A 296 4.36 34.21 2.05
C ASN A 296 4.58 34.93 3.39
N ASN A 297 4.07 34.36 4.47
CA ASN A 297 4.27 34.89 5.81
C ASN A 297 4.42 33.76 6.84
N PRO A 298 5.46 32.91 6.70
CA PRO A 298 5.59 31.71 7.53
C PRO A 298 5.82 32.01 9.01
N SER A 299 6.51 33.11 9.35
CA SER A 299 6.91 33.44 10.74
C SER A 299 6.38 34.78 11.26
N GLY A 300 5.31 35.31 10.65
CA GLY A 300 4.83 36.67 10.93
C GLY A 300 5.69 37.78 10.30
N SER A 301 6.81 37.41 9.66
CA SER A 301 7.62 38.27 8.79
C SER A 301 7.20 38.08 7.33
N PRO A 302 6.42 39.01 6.73
CA PRO A 302 5.96 38.84 5.36
C PRO A 302 7.13 38.97 4.40
N SER A 303 7.26 38.00 3.48
CA SER A 303 8.17 38.10 2.34
C SER A 303 7.34 38.22 1.06
N VAL A 304 7.83 39.05 0.14
CA VAL A 304 7.21 39.29 -1.17
C VAL A 304 8.29 39.19 -2.22
N ALA A 305 8.01 38.46 -3.29
CA ALA A 305 8.90 38.35 -4.43
C ALA A 305 8.11 38.51 -5.73
N THR A 306 8.79 38.97 -6.78
CA THR A 306 8.18 39.19 -8.10
C THR A 306 9.16 38.77 -9.17
N ASN A 307 8.70 38.06 -10.19
CA ASN A 307 9.56 37.67 -11.32
C ASN A 307 9.84 38.85 -12.25
N ALA A 308 10.90 38.73 -13.04
CA ALA A 308 11.13 39.61 -14.18
C ALA A 308 9.94 39.52 -15.18
N PRO A 309 9.41 40.64 -15.71
CA PRO A 309 8.27 40.61 -16.62
C PRO A 309 8.57 39.80 -17.89
N ALA A 310 7.64 38.94 -18.29
CA ALA A 310 7.68 38.20 -19.56
C ALA A 310 6.78 38.88 -20.60
N THR A 311 7.30 39.10 -21.81
CA THR A 311 6.56 39.80 -22.88
C THR A 311 5.82 38.83 -23.77
N LEU A 312 4.49 38.98 -23.85
CA LEU A 312 3.64 38.21 -24.77
C LEU A 312 3.89 38.64 -26.22
N THR A 313 4.08 37.67 -27.11
CA THR A 313 4.15 37.84 -28.55
C THR A 313 2.92 37.17 -29.17
N VAL A 314 2.08 37.95 -29.84
CA VAL A 314 0.96 37.42 -30.62
C VAL A 314 1.26 37.60 -32.11
N ARG A 315 1.15 36.52 -32.89
CA ARG A 315 1.45 36.52 -34.33
C ARG A 315 0.43 35.71 -35.12
N VAL A 316 0.38 35.96 -36.43
CA VAL A 316 -0.38 35.11 -37.36
C VAL A 316 0.45 33.84 -37.61
N PRO A 317 -0.12 32.63 -37.40
CA PRO A 317 0.56 31.38 -37.74
C PRO A 317 0.96 31.33 -39.20
N ARG A 318 2.17 30.82 -39.50
CA ARG A 318 2.48 30.30 -40.83
C ARG A 318 2.05 28.85 -40.89
N ASP A 319 1.64 28.39 -42.07
CA ASP A 319 1.40 26.98 -42.34
C ASP A 319 2.68 26.36 -42.92
N LEU A 320 3.37 25.57 -42.11
CA LEU A 320 4.66 24.99 -42.43
C LEU A 320 4.51 23.52 -42.84
N VAL A 321 5.18 23.10 -43.92
CA VAL A 321 5.23 21.70 -44.33
C VAL A 321 6.62 21.13 -44.08
N TRP A 322 6.69 19.97 -43.43
CA TRP A 322 7.94 19.26 -43.17
C TRP A 322 8.56 18.65 -44.45
N LEU A 323 9.81 19.02 -44.76
CA LEU A 323 10.59 18.45 -45.87
C LEU A 323 11.91 17.79 -45.44
N SER A 324 12.40 18.03 -44.21
CA SER A 324 13.64 17.41 -43.65
C SER A 324 14.91 17.53 -44.51
N THR A 325 15.07 18.63 -45.24
CA THR A 325 16.15 18.79 -46.24
C THR A 325 17.53 19.00 -45.63
N THR A 326 17.61 19.57 -44.42
CA THR A 326 18.87 19.92 -43.76
C THR A 326 19.18 19.04 -42.55
N SER A 327 18.16 18.54 -41.85
CA SER A 327 18.30 17.58 -40.76
C SER A 327 17.02 16.78 -40.54
N PHE A 328 17.10 15.75 -39.70
CA PHE A 328 15.94 14.98 -39.22
C PHE A 328 15.42 15.50 -37.87
N GLU A 329 15.74 16.75 -37.53
CA GLU A 329 15.37 17.34 -36.25
C GLU A 329 14.37 18.48 -36.46
N TRP A 330 13.24 18.43 -35.76
CA TRP A 330 12.40 19.61 -35.58
C TRP A 330 13.11 20.51 -34.57
N ASN A 331 13.65 21.61 -35.09
CA ASN A 331 14.27 22.67 -34.30
C ASN A 331 13.93 24.05 -34.90
N THR A 332 14.41 25.12 -34.25
CA THR A 332 14.18 26.51 -34.65
C THR A 332 15.31 27.08 -35.52
N ASN A 333 16.31 26.28 -35.88
CA ASN A 333 17.54 26.73 -36.52
C ASN A 333 17.67 26.27 -37.97
N ASP A 334 17.03 25.16 -38.31
CA ASP A 334 17.17 24.50 -39.59
C ASP A 334 16.06 24.90 -40.57
N LEU A 335 16.43 25.04 -41.84
CA LEU A 335 15.50 25.30 -42.94
C LEU A 335 14.94 23.96 -43.42
N ASN A 336 14.09 23.35 -42.59
CA ASN A 336 13.43 22.06 -42.87
C ASN A 336 11.97 22.21 -43.30
N TRP A 337 11.44 23.43 -43.30
CA TRP A 337 10.02 23.72 -43.51
C TRP A 337 9.79 24.50 -44.80
N ASP A 338 8.70 24.19 -45.50
CA ASP A 338 8.21 24.86 -46.70
C ASP A 338 6.97 25.70 -46.33
N THR A 339 6.96 26.99 -46.71
CA THR A 339 5.87 27.93 -46.42
C THR A 339 4.89 28.20 -47.56
N ASP A 340 5.25 27.91 -48.82
CA ASP A 340 4.47 28.29 -50.00
C ASP A 340 4.11 27.11 -50.92
N ASN A 341 4.46 25.90 -50.47
CA ASN A 341 4.16 24.62 -51.09
C ASN A 341 4.82 24.44 -52.46
N ASP A 342 5.97 25.08 -52.71
CA ASP A 342 6.82 24.90 -53.90
C ASP A 342 7.77 23.69 -53.80
N ASN A 343 7.74 22.98 -52.66
CA ASN A 343 8.57 21.82 -52.35
C ASN A 343 10.05 22.14 -52.14
N ILE A 344 10.36 23.38 -51.76
CA ILE A 344 11.68 23.85 -51.35
C ILE A 344 11.59 24.28 -49.88
N ALA A 345 12.49 23.78 -49.04
CA ALA A 345 12.52 24.20 -47.66
C ALA A 345 13.14 25.59 -47.55
N ASP A 346 12.36 26.55 -47.07
CA ASP A 346 12.68 27.98 -47.05
C ASP A 346 12.43 28.64 -45.67
N ALA A 347 11.94 27.87 -44.70
CA ALA A 347 11.56 28.38 -43.39
C ALA A 347 12.10 27.54 -42.22
N ARG A 348 12.21 28.22 -41.08
CA ARG A 348 12.46 27.66 -39.75
C ARG A 348 11.15 27.66 -38.97
N TYR A 349 11.01 26.71 -38.05
CA TYR A 349 9.89 26.72 -37.14
C TYR A 349 10.02 27.83 -36.09
N GLU A 350 8.92 28.53 -35.82
CA GLU A 350 8.74 29.42 -34.67
C GLU A 350 7.47 29.03 -33.90
N ASP A 351 7.46 29.20 -32.59
CA ASP A 351 6.24 28.94 -31.80
C ASP A 351 5.05 29.74 -32.33
N ALA A 352 3.87 29.16 -32.15
CA ALA A 352 2.61 29.54 -32.78
C ALA A 352 2.51 29.29 -34.31
N ASP A 353 3.51 28.69 -34.97
CA ASP A 353 3.32 28.16 -36.32
C ASP A 353 2.43 26.91 -36.31
N SER A 354 1.70 26.73 -37.41
CA SER A 354 0.99 25.50 -37.74
C SER A 354 1.95 24.60 -38.52
N VAL A 355 2.03 23.32 -38.18
CA VAL A 355 2.93 22.38 -38.85
C VAL A 355 2.16 21.22 -39.46
N ARG A 356 2.59 20.82 -40.67
CA ARG A 356 2.05 19.69 -41.41
C ARG A 356 3.14 18.71 -41.79
N PHE A 357 2.90 17.44 -41.49
CA PHE A 357 3.70 16.29 -41.91
C PHE A 357 2.93 15.49 -42.95
N ASP A 358 3.42 15.47 -44.18
CA ASP A 358 2.87 14.65 -45.27
C ASP A 358 3.94 13.75 -45.88
N ASP A 359 3.67 13.07 -46.99
CA ASP A 359 4.59 12.08 -47.57
C ASP A 359 5.85 12.67 -48.23
N ARG A 360 6.06 14.00 -48.20
CA ARG A 360 7.25 14.66 -48.81
C ARG A 360 8.50 14.61 -47.93
N GLY A 361 8.34 14.69 -46.61
CA GLY A 361 9.45 14.69 -45.66
C GLY A 361 9.91 13.29 -45.22
N PHE A 362 11.08 13.22 -44.60
CA PHE A 362 11.57 12.00 -43.98
C PHE A 362 10.73 11.67 -42.72
N PRO A 363 10.24 10.43 -42.58
CA PRO A 363 9.18 10.11 -41.62
C PRO A 363 9.65 9.92 -40.17
N LEU A 364 10.94 9.78 -39.92
CA LEU A 364 11.49 9.68 -38.56
C LEU A 364 12.17 11.01 -38.20
N LEU A 365 11.62 11.73 -37.21
CA LEU A 365 12.23 12.96 -36.72
C LEU A 365 12.25 13.08 -35.20
N THR A 366 13.24 13.80 -34.68
CA THR A 366 13.36 14.12 -33.26
C THR A 366 13.02 15.58 -32.96
N LEU A 367 12.39 15.89 -31.83
CA LEU A 367 12.20 17.27 -31.38
C LEU A 367 13.37 17.70 -30.48
N ALA A 368 13.99 18.84 -30.81
CA ALA A 368 15.14 19.35 -30.06
C ALA A 368 14.80 19.88 -28.65
N SER A 369 13.53 20.26 -28.43
CA SER A 369 13.05 20.85 -27.17
C SER A 369 11.53 20.68 -27.02
N VAL A 370 10.95 21.39 -26.05
CA VAL A 370 9.50 21.63 -25.98
C VAL A 370 9.12 22.63 -27.07
N PHE A 371 8.04 22.37 -27.82
CA PHE A 371 7.49 23.31 -28.81
C PHE A 371 6.00 23.57 -28.60
N TYR A 372 5.56 24.76 -29.01
CA TYR A 372 4.19 25.27 -28.85
C TYR A 372 3.57 25.67 -30.20
N PRO A 373 3.36 24.72 -31.12
CA PRO A 373 2.74 25.00 -32.41
C PRO A 373 1.26 25.38 -32.22
N SER A 374 0.68 26.13 -33.14
CA SER A 374 -0.76 26.42 -33.07
C SER A 374 -1.64 25.23 -33.46
N LEU A 375 -1.08 24.33 -34.28
CA LEU A 375 -1.73 23.14 -34.82
C LEU A 375 -0.67 22.15 -35.31
N VAL A 376 -0.89 20.86 -35.10
CA VAL A 376 -0.08 19.78 -35.69
C VAL A 376 -0.99 18.93 -36.55
N VAL A 377 -0.71 18.86 -37.85
CA VAL A 377 -1.42 17.98 -38.79
C VAL A 377 -0.46 16.92 -39.33
N VAL A 378 -0.80 15.66 -39.19
CA VAL A 378 -0.09 14.55 -39.83
C VAL A 378 -1.03 13.94 -40.85
N SER A 379 -0.72 14.16 -42.13
CA SER A 379 -1.51 13.77 -43.30
C SER A 379 -0.71 12.87 -44.23
N ASN A 380 -0.28 11.73 -43.69
CA ASN A 380 0.56 10.76 -44.36
C ASN A 380 -0.28 9.60 -44.93
N GLU A 381 -0.24 9.41 -46.25
CA GLU A 381 -0.97 8.35 -46.92
C GLU A 381 -0.15 7.06 -47.01
N PHE A 382 1.18 7.18 -47.18
CA PHE A 382 2.06 6.03 -47.43
C PHE A 382 3.15 5.86 -46.38
N ASN A 383 3.75 6.95 -45.91
CA ASN A 383 4.93 6.90 -45.05
C ASN A 383 4.54 7.01 -43.57
N PRO A 384 4.78 5.98 -42.73
CA PRO A 384 4.44 6.05 -41.31
C PRO A 384 5.38 7.01 -40.56
N TYR A 385 4.84 8.02 -39.88
CA TYR A 385 5.66 8.97 -39.12
C TYR A 385 5.96 8.47 -37.71
N THR A 386 7.16 8.74 -37.22
CA THR A 386 7.54 8.62 -35.81
C THR A 386 8.14 9.94 -35.34
N LEU A 387 7.48 10.55 -34.36
CA LEU A 387 8.02 11.70 -33.65
C LEU A 387 8.63 11.16 -32.35
N ALA A 388 9.88 11.52 -32.07
CA ALA A 388 10.61 11.09 -30.89
C ALA A 388 11.35 12.25 -30.20
N LEU A 389 11.71 12.08 -28.92
CA LEU A 389 12.35 13.10 -28.07
C LEU A 389 11.56 14.42 -27.97
N GLY A 390 11.98 15.34 -27.10
CA GLY A 390 11.29 16.60 -26.84
C GLY A 390 9.83 16.42 -26.38
N SER A 391 9.00 17.44 -26.59
CA SER A 391 7.56 17.41 -26.27
C SER A 391 6.76 18.48 -27.02
N ILE A 392 5.49 18.21 -27.35
CA ILE A 392 4.55 19.23 -27.81
C ILE A 392 3.70 19.69 -26.63
N ALA A 393 3.56 21.00 -26.46
CA ALA A 393 2.91 21.63 -25.33
C ALA A 393 1.94 22.75 -25.75
N GLY A 394 1.30 23.39 -24.78
CA GLY A 394 0.33 24.47 -25.01
C GLY A 394 -1.04 23.98 -25.50
N ASN A 395 -1.91 24.88 -25.94
CA ASN A 395 -3.26 24.52 -26.40
C ASN A 395 -3.31 23.93 -27.82
N THR A 396 -2.25 23.22 -28.21
CA THR A 396 -2.03 22.66 -29.55
C THR A 396 -3.02 21.52 -29.85
N PRO A 397 -3.88 21.63 -30.89
CA PRO A 397 -4.59 20.48 -31.41
C PRO A 397 -3.67 19.60 -32.26
N LEU A 398 -3.87 18.29 -32.20
CA LEU A 398 -3.20 17.32 -33.07
C LEU A 398 -4.22 16.62 -33.94
N ILE A 399 -4.05 16.65 -35.26
CA ILE A 399 -4.90 15.98 -36.25
C ILE A 399 -4.08 14.92 -36.97
N LYS A 400 -4.49 13.66 -36.85
CA LYS A 400 -3.95 12.54 -37.61
C LYS A 400 -4.94 12.09 -38.69
N GLN A 401 -4.55 12.23 -39.96
CA GLN A 401 -5.32 11.84 -41.14
C GLN A 401 -4.42 11.08 -42.16
N GLY A 402 -5.00 10.52 -43.22
CA GLY A 402 -4.29 9.66 -44.17
C GLY A 402 -4.09 8.22 -43.67
N ALA A 403 -3.83 7.29 -44.59
CA ALA A 403 -3.86 5.85 -44.31
C ALA A 403 -2.66 5.27 -43.52
N ALA A 404 -1.50 5.92 -43.52
CA ALA A 404 -0.33 5.43 -42.80
C ALA A 404 -0.35 5.86 -41.31
N PRO A 405 0.22 5.08 -40.37
CA PRO A 405 0.15 5.41 -38.94
C PRO A 405 1.05 6.58 -38.52
N LEU A 406 0.77 7.14 -37.35
CA LEU A 406 1.64 8.07 -36.61
C LEU A 406 2.03 7.44 -35.28
N THR A 407 3.32 7.43 -34.95
CA THR A 407 3.85 7.03 -33.64
C THR A 407 4.33 8.26 -32.87
N LEU A 408 3.80 8.44 -31.67
CA LEU A 408 4.26 9.43 -30.69
C LEU A 408 5.14 8.74 -29.65
N ASP A 409 6.45 8.75 -29.86
CA ASP A 409 7.45 8.30 -28.87
C ASP A 409 8.06 9.51 -28.15
N LEU A 410 7.20 10.39 -27.64
CA LEU A 410 7.55 11.57 -26.84
C LEU A 410 6.41 11.94 -25.87
N ASP A 411 6.78 12.50 -24.72
CA ASP A 411 5.83 12.79 -23.64
C ASP A 411 5.25 14.19 -23.83
N ASN A 412 4.05 14.24 -24.37
CA ASN A 412 3.32 15.46 -24.67
C ASN A 412 2.60 16.02 -23.44
N THR A 413 2.52 17.35 -23.38
CA THR A 413 1.81 18.11 -22.34
C THR A 413 0.77 19.08 -22.91
N TYR A 414 0.51 19.03 -24.23
CA TYR A 414 -0.49 19.89 -24.84
C TYR A 414 -1.89 19.67 -24.25
N THR A 415 -2.72 20.71 -24.23
CA THR A 415 -4.09 20.67 -23.71
C THR A 415 -5.14 20.67 -24.81
N GLY A 416 -4.73 20.96 -26.06
CA GLY A 416 -5.61 20.89 -27.22
C GLY A 416 -6.06 19.46 -27.53
N GLY A 417 -7.16 19.33 -28.27
CA GLY A 417 -7.73 18.03 -28.60
C GLY A 417 -6.89 17.24 -29.62
N THR A 418 -6.95 15.92 -29.52
CA THR A 418 -6.38 14.99 -30.51
C THR A 418 -7.49 14.40 -31.37
N LEU A 419 -7.45 14.61 -32.70
CA LEU A 419 -8.35 13.99 -33.66
C LEU A 419 -7.59 12.91 -34.45
N ILE A 420 -8.08 11.68 -34.44
CA ILE A 420 -7.55 10.55 -35.20
C ILE A 420 -8.57 10.15 -36.26
N ASP A 421 -8.44 10.70 -37.47
CA ASP A 421 -9.37 10.54 -38.57
C ASP A 421 -8.92 9.48 -39.61
N GLY A 422 -7.66 9.03 -39.56
CA GLY A 422 -7.15 7.98 -40.44
C GLY A 422 -5.82 7.36 -40.02
N GLY A 423 -5.52 6.15 -40.49
CA GLY A 423 -4.21 5.46 -40.37
C GLY A 423 -3.78 5.01 -38.97
N GLY A 424 -4.47 5.47 -37.94
CA GLY A 424 -4.21 5.13 -36.54
C GLY A 424 -3.12 5.98 -35.89
N LEU A 425 -3.25 6.15 -34.58
CA LEU A 425 -2.26 6.79 -33.70
C LEU A 425 -1.69 5.75 -32.76
N GLN A 426 -0.36 5.60 -32.72
CA GLN A 426 0.34 4.78 -31.75
C GLN A 426 1.02 5.67 -30.70
N ILE A 427 0.79 5.36 -29.43
CA ILE A 427 1.48 5.96 -28.30
C ILE A 427 2.64 5.05 -27.88
N GLY A 428 3.85 5.60 -27.94
CA GLY A 428 5.10 4.92 -27.59
C GLY A 428 5.65 3.99 -28.67
N ALA A 429 6.95 3.72 -28.61
CA ALA A 429 7.65 2.75 -29.44
C ALA A 429 8.34 1.65 -28.60
N GLY A 430 7.72 1.29 -27.48
CA GLY A 430 8.14 0.21 -26.58
C GLY A 430 9.05 0.61 -25.42
N SER A 431 9.34 1.90 -25.27
CA SER A 431 9.93 2.50 -24.07
C SER A 431 8.84 2.85 -23.04
N ASP A 432 9.17 3.56 -21.97
CA ASP A 432 8.22 4.21 -21.05
C ASP A 432 7.89 5.66 -21.47
N ARG A 433 8.12 6.01 -22.74
CA ARG A 433 7.80 7.33 -23.30
C ARG A 433 6.61 7.24 -24.24
N GLY A 434 6.03 8.40 -24.55
CA GLY A 434 4.91 8.54 -25.46
C GLY A 434 3.62 8.82 -24.72
N SER A 435 3.01 9.97 -24.99
CA SER A 435 1.68 10.29 -24.51
C SER A 435 0.92 11.12 -25.55
N VAL A 436 -0.41 11.13 -25.42
CA VAL A 436 -1.19 12.28 -25.86
C VAL A 436 -1.19 13.34 -24.76
N GLY A 437 -1.62 14.55 -25.10
CA GLY A 437 -1.84 15.62 -24.15
C GLY A 437 -3.00 15.35 -23.18
N SER A 438 -3.36 16.36 -22.39
CA SER A 438 -4.49 16.27 -21.43
C SER A 438 -5.85 16.58 -22.06
N GLY A 439 -5.88 17.06 -23.32
CA GLY A 439 -7.10 17.35 -24.07
C GLY A 439 -7.93 16.12 -24.46
N PRO A 440 -9.16 16.31 -24.96
CA PRO A 440 -10.01 15.22 -25.41
C PRO A 440 -9.43 14.52 -26.65
N VAL A 441 -9.74 13.23 -26.80
CA VAL A 441 -9.33 12.41 -27.95
C VAL A 441 -10.57 12.00 -28.75
N THR A 442 -10.68 12.46 -29.99
CA THR A 442 -11.67 11.96 -30.96
C THR A 442 -11.01 10.89 -31.83
N ASN A 443 -11.31 9.62 -31.55
CA ASN A 443 -10.75 8.46 -32.21
C ASN A 443 -11.72 7.88 -33.24
N ASN A 444 -11.53 8.15 -34.53
CA ASN A 444 -12.36 7.60 -35.62
C ASN A 444 -11.71 6.41 -36.34
N ALA A 445 -10.39 6.22 -36.23
CA ALA A 445 -9.66 5.15 -36.93
C ALA A 445 -9.12 4.07 -35.99
N GLY A 446 -8.30 4.44 -34.99
CA GLY A 446 -7.72 3.50 -34.03
C GLY A 446 -6.63 4.14 -33.18
N LEU A 447 -6.62 3.80 -31.91
CA LEU A 447 -5.60 4.22 -30.94
C LEU A 447 -4.85 2.98 -30.45
N MET A 448 -3.54 2.93 -30.70
CA MET A 448 -2.66 1.87 -30.24
C MET A 448 -1.77 2.38 -29.10
N ILE A 449 -1.54 1.56 -28.09
CA ILE A 449 -0.59 1.85 -27.01
C ILE A 449 0.47 0.76 -27.00
N ASN A 450 1.72 1.15 -27.27
CA ASN A 450 2.89 0.30 -27.33
C ASN A 450 4.01 0.92 -26.48
N ARG A 451 3.86 0.83 -25.16
CA ARG A 451 4.85 1.34 -24.20
C ARG A 451 4.84 0.53 -22.92
N THR A 452 5.82 0.76 -22.07
CA THR A 452 5.92 0.24 -20.70
C THR A 452 5.56 1.34 -19.68
N GLY A 453 5.63 1.01 -18.39
CA GLY A 453 5.27 1.92 -17.31
C GLY A 453 3.77 2.21 -17.23
N THR A 454 3.40 3.25 -16.49
CA THR A 454 2.00 3.68 -16.34
C THR A 454 1.70 4.84 -17.30
N LEU A 455 0.61 4.74 -18.06
CA LEU A 455 0.07 5.81 -18.90
C LEU A 455 -1.35 6.13 -18.45
N ALA A 456 -1.59 7.34 -17.96
CA ALA A 456 -2.95 7.85 -17.76
C ALA A 456 -3.39 8.64 -18.99
N ILE A 457 -4.61 8.36 -19.49
CA ILE A 457 -5.26 9.16 -20.53
C ILE A 457 -6.45 9.86 -19.86
N PRO A 458 -6.27 11.12 -19.40
CA PRO A 458 -7.31 11.81 -18.63
C PRO A 458 -8.41 12.41 -19.50
N GLY A 459 -8.11 12.73 -20.76
CA GLY A 459 -9.09 13.26 -21.71
C GLY A 459 -10.18 12.24 -22.05
N VAL A 460 -11.39 12.74 -22.30
CA VAL A 460 -12.50 11.93 -22.82
C VAL A 460 -12.13 11.39 -24.20
N ILE A 461 -12.24 10.08 -24.38
CA ILE A 461 -12.09 9.40 -25.67
C ILE A 461 -13.47 9.18 -26.29
N SER A 462 -13.67 9.69 -27.50
CA SER A 462 -14.90 9.59 -28.29
C SER A 462 -14.64 9.05 -29.69
N GLY A 463 -15.67 8.83 -30.51
CA GLY A 463 -15.53 8.39 -31.91
C GLY A 463 -15.70 6.89 -32.15
N THR A 464 -15.54 6.45 -33.39
CA THR A 464 -15.84 5.05 -33.81
C THR A 464 -14.66 4.09 -33.74
N GLY A 465 -13.44 4.60 -33.56
CA GLY A 465 -12.21 3.84 -33.53
C GLY A 465 -12.05 3.01 -32.26
N GLY A 466 -11.34 1.88 -32.38
CA GLY A 466 -11.01 1.00 -31.25
C GLY A 466 -9.74 1.43 -30.51
N ILE A 467 -9.50 0.79 -29.37
CA ILE A 467 -8.27 0.92 -28.57
C ILE A 467 -7.55 -0.42 -28.55
N ASN A 468 -6.25 -0.45 -28.86
CA ASN A 468 -5.42 -1.65 -28.81
C ASN A 468 -4.21 -1.42 -27.90
N ILE A 469 -4.07 -2.20 -26.84
CA ILE A 469 -2.92 -2.14 -25.92
C ILE A 469 -2.03 -3.35 -26.20
N ILE A 470 -0.76 -3.13 -26.48
CA ILE A 470 0.22 -4.19 -26.76
C ILE A 470 1.41 -4.12 -25.79
N THR A 471 2.02 -5.26 -25.50
CA THR A 471 3.26 -5.30 -24.70
C THR A 471 4.48 -5.13 -25.59
N ALA A 472 5.31 -4.15 -25.28
CA ALA A 472 6.68 -4.09 -25.79
C ALA A 472 7.57 -5.04 -24.98
N GLY A 473 8.11 -6.07 -25.67
CA GLY A 473 9.16 -6.99 -25.23
C GLY A 473 9.50 -7.10 -23.74
N GLY A 474 9.13 -8.23 -23.12
CA GLY A 474 9.77 -8.77 -21.90
C GLY A 474 9.47 -8.02 -20.59
N ASN A 475 8.78 -8.70 -19.67
CA ASN A 475 8.62 -8.43 -18.22
C ASN A 475 8.13 -7.05 -17.73
N ASN A 476 8.17 -5.98 -18.52
CA ASN A 476 7.66 -4.66 -18.17
C ASN A 476 6.27 -4.46 -18.77
N VAL A 477 5.26 -4.54 -17.91
CA VAL A 477 3.84 -4.57 -18.26
C VAL A 477 3.32 -3.12 -18.29
N ALA A 478 2.75 -2.67 -19.41
CA ALA A 478 2.07 -1.37 -19.49
C ALA A 478 0.88 -1.33 -18.51
N ASN A 479 0.69 -0.25 -17.76
CA ASN A 479 -0.56 0.01 -17.05
C ASN A 479 -1.24 1.24 -17.68
N VAL A 480 -2.24 1.00 -18.53
CA VAL A 480 -3.02 2.08 -19.16
C VAL A 480 -4.23 2.38 -18.29
N ILE A 481 -4.37 3.62 -17.85
CA ILE A 481 -5.48 4.07 -16.99
C ILE A 481 -6.42 4.94 -17.83
N LEU A 482 -7.66 4.47 -18.00
CA LEU A 482 -8.74 5.26 -18.58
C LEU A 482 -9.54 5.90 -17.45
N SER A 483 -9.37 7.22 -17.28
CA SER A 483 -10.05 8.00 -16.24
C SER A 483 -11.16 8.91 -16.77
N GLY A 484 -11.19 9.21 -18.07
CA GLY A 484 -12.29 9.92 -18.71
C GLY A 484 -13.61 9.15 -18.67
N ALA A 485 -14.73 9.87 -18.66
CA ALA A 485 -16.05 9.31 -18.96
C ALA A 485 -16.19 9.22 -20.48
N ASN A 486 -15.78 8.08 -21.03
CA ASN A 486 -15.56 7.90 -22.46
C ASN A 486 -16.88 7.65 -23.22
N THR A 487 -16.85 7.83 -24.55
CA THR A 487 -18.00 7.60 -25.44
C THR A 487 -17.64 6.88 -26.74
N TYR A 488 -16.38 6.47 -26.93
CA TYR A 488 -15.96 5.74 -28.12
C TYR A 488 -16.71 4.42 -28.26
N SER A 489 -16.96 3.98 -29.50
CA SER A 489 -17.76 2.79 -29.80
C SER A 489 -16.98 1.64 -30.45
N GLY A 490 -15.71 1.87 -30.81
CA GLY A 490 -14.85 0.80 -31.31
C GLY A 490 -14.47 -0.19 -30.21
N GLN A 491 -14.13 -1.41 -30.62
CA GLN A 491 -13.71 -2.46 -29.69
C GLN A 491 -12.44 -2.08 -28.93
N THR A 492 -12.35 -2.52 -27.67
CA THR A 492 -11.13 -2.44 -26.86
C THR A 492 -10.44 -3.79 -26.83
N GLU A 493 -9.16 -3.84 -27.15
CA GLU A 493 -8.34 -5.06 -27.11
C GLU A 493 -7.05 -4.85 -26.31
N ILE A 494 -6.75 -5.82 -25.43
CA ILE A 494 -5.54 -5.84 -24.61
C ILE A 494 -4.76 -7.08 -24.99
N ASN A 495 -3.66 -6.92 -25.70
CA ASN A 495 -2.76 -7.98 -26.14
C ASN A 495 -1.60 -8.22 -25.16
N GLY A 496 -1.58 -7.44 -24.08
CA GLY A 496 -0.65 -7.53 -22.98
C GLY A 496 -0.68 -6.23 -22.18
N GLY A 497 -0.21 -6.27 -20.93
CA GLY A 497 -0.41 -5.12 -20.04
C GLY A 497 -1.53 -5.30 -19.02
N THR A 498 -1.80 -4.21 -18.32
CA THR A 498 -3.00 -3.95 -17.53
C THR A 498 -3.76 -2.78 -18.15
N LEU A 499 -5.07 -2.94 -18.33
CA LEU A 499 -6.00 -1.83 -18.51
C LEU A 499 -6.71 -1.56 -17.18
N THR A 500 -6.56 -0.37 -16.64
CA THR A 500 -7.27 0.08 -15.44
C THR A 500 -8.44 0.98 -15.82
N LEU A 501 -9.64 0.58 -15.45
CA LEU A 501 -10.88 1.34 -15.58
C LEU A 501 -11.10 2.11 -14.28
N ALA A 502 -11.03 3.44 -14.33
CA ALA A 502 -11.14 4.27 -13.13
C ALA A 502 -12.57 4.74 -12.83
N ASN A 503 -13.53 4.49 -13.72
CA ASN A 503 -14.94 4.81 -13.55
C ASN A 503 -15.83 3.89 -14.39
N SER A 504 -17.14 3.87 -14.13
CA SER A 504 -18.11 3.00 -14.82
C SER A 504 -18.29 3.31 -16.32
N ALA A 505 -17.92 4.50 -16.78
CA ALA A 505 -17.98 4.93 -18.19
C ALA A 505 -16.62 4.85 -18.89
N ALA A 506 -15.59 4.25 -18.27
CA ALA A 506 -14.23 4.22 -18.82
C ALA A 506 -14.13 3.46 -20.16
N LEU A 507 -15.01 2.49 -20.43
CA LEU A 507 -15.08 1.77 -21.72
C LEU A 507 -15.96 2.46 -22.77
N GLY A 508 -16.60 3.57 -22.41
CA GLY A 508 -17.55 4.28 -23.26
C GLY A 508 -18.69 3.38 -23.77
N ASN A 509 -18.79 3.27 -25.10
CA ASN A 509 -19.77 2.45 -25.79
C ASN A 509 -19.12 1.23 -26.47
N SER A 510 -17.89 0.86 -26.09
CA SER A 510 -17.18 -0.30 -26.64
C SER A 510 -17.98 -1.58 -26.39
N PRO A 511 -18.50 -2.26 -27.43
CA PRO A 511 -19.38 -3.42 -27.22
C PRO A 511 -18.63 -4.63 -26.67
N ILE A 512 -17.33 -4.73 -26.97
CA ILE A 512 -16.48 -5.88 -26.62
C ILE A 512 -15.18 -5.36 -26.01
N LEU A 513 -14.77 -5.97 -24.90
CA LEU A 513 -13.44 -5.85 -24.32
C LEU A 513 -12.74 -7.21 -24.44
N THR A 514 -11.75 -7.32 -25.32
CA THR A 514 -10.96 -8.55 -25.50
C THR A 514 -9.66 -8.45 -24.72
N VAL A 515 -9.36 -9.49 -23.96
CA VAL A 515 -8.13 -9.65 -23.18
C VAL A 515 -7.42 -10.88 -23.72
N ASN A 516 -6.25 -10.69 -24.32
CA ASN A 516 -5.38 -11.73 -24.84
C ASN A 516 -4.11 -11.79 -23.97
N SER A 517 -3.70 -12.98 -23.56
CA SER A 517 -2.42 -13.17 -22.87
C SER A 517 -1.46 -13.96 -23.76
N THR A 518 -0.35 -13.33 -24.15
CA THR A 518 0.69 -13.96 -24.99
C THR A 518 2.02 -14.16 -24.23
N THR A 519 2.19 -13.53 -23.07
CA THR A 519 3.42 -13.60 -22.27
C THR A 519 3.13 -14.04 -20.83
N ALA A 520 4.07 -14.80 -20.25
CA ALA A 520 4.15 -15.04 -18.82
C ALA A 520 4.73 -13.78 -18.15
N GLY A 521 4.09 -13.25 -17.12
CA GLY A 521 4.56 -12.06 -16.41
C GLY A 521 4.51 -12.21 -14.89
N PRO A 522 5.29 -11.42 -14.11
CA PRO A 522 5.16 -11.37 -12.66
C PRO A 522 3.73 -10.91 -12.31
N SER A 523 3.02 -11.68 -11.48
CA SER A 523 1.56 -11.53 -11.22
C SER A 523 0.60 -12.14 -12.27
N GLY A 524 1.10 -12.87 -13.27
CA GLY A 524 0.34 -13.95 -13.91
C GLY A 524 -0.25 -13.73 -15.31
N GLY A 525 -0.18 -12.55 -15.94
CA GLY A 525 -0.58 -12.35 -17.35
C GLY A 525 -1.25 -11.01 -17.65
N THR A 526 -2.10 -10.96 -18.69
CA THR A 526 -2.82 -9.75 -19.14
C THR A 526 -4.08 -9.51 -18.31
N ARG A 527 -4.35 -8.26 -17.91
CA ARG A 527 -5.40 -7.97 -16.95
C ARG A 527 -6.24 -6.73 -17.26
N VAL A 528 -7.52 -6.80 -16.89
CA VAL A 528 -8.40 -5.64 -16.68
C VAL A 528 -8.56 -5.41 -15.18
N THR A 529 -8.34 -4.17 -14.74
CA THR A 529 -8.51 -3.74 -13.34
C THR A 529 -9.68 -2.78 -13.21
N LEU A 530 -10.55 -3.01 -12.23
CA LEU A 530 -11.65 -2.12 -11.85
C LEU A 530 -11.25 -1.35 -10.59
N SER A 531 -11.15 -0.02 -10.67
CA SER A 531 -10.64 0.81 -9.56
C SER A 531 -11.75 1.37 -8.67
N GLY A 532 -12.18 0.57 -7.69
CA GLY A 532 -12.87 1.00 -6.47
C GLY A 532 -14.34 1.40 -6.65
N GLY A 533 -15.27 0.49 -6.33
CA GLY A 533 -16.69 0.83 -6.24
C GLY A 533 -17.42 0.95 -7.58
N ILE A 534 -16.81 0.51 -8.68
CA ILE A 534 -17.33 0.75 -10.04
C ILE A 534 -18.22 -0.40 -10.52
N SER A 535 -19.19 -0.06 -11.38
CA SER A 535 -20.12 -1.02 -11.97
C SER A 535 -20.14 -0.87 -13.49
N ILE A 536 -19.56 -1.85 -14.20
CA ILE A 536 -19.52 -1.86 -15.66
C ILE A 536 -20.87 -2.32 -16.21
N PRO A 537 -21.53 -1.56 -17.10
CA PRO A 537 -22.86 -1.88 -17.62
C PRO A 537 -22.93 -3.18 -18.42
N GLU A 538 -24.13 -3.74 -18.54
CA GLU A 538 -24.39 -5.01 -19.24
C GLU A 538 -24.12 -4.97 -20.75
N THR A 539 -24.02 -3.77 -21.33
CA THR A 539 -23.75 -3.53 -22.75
C THR A 539 -22.34 -3.95 -23.20
N HIS A 540 -21.45 -4.30 -22.27
CA HIS A 540 -20.07 -4.66 -22.55
C HIS A 540 -19.86 -6.17 -22.41
N THR A 541 -19.45 -6.85 -23.47
CA THR A 541 -19.02 -8.24 -23.39
C THR A 541 -17.53 -8.33 -23.05
N LEU A 542 -17.16 -9.07 -22.01
CA LEU A 542 -15.78 -9.40 -21.71
C LEU A 542 -15.38 -10.68 -22.44
N VAL A 543 -14.30 -10.65 -23.19
CA VAL A 543 -13.71 -11.83 -23.85
C VAL A 543 -12.34 -12.08 -23.27
N LEU A 544 -12.15 -13.21 -22.61
CA LEU A 544 -10.91 -13.65 -22.00
C LEU A 544 -10.31 -14.78 -22.84
N ASN A 545 -9.30 -14.47 -23.65
CA ASN A 545 -8.62 -15.45 -24.50
C ASN A 545 -7.40 -16.03 -23.76
N THR A 546 -7.46 -17.31 -23.43
CA THR A 546 -6.46 -18.01 -22.60
C THR A 546 -5.59 -18.95 -23.42
N VAL A 547 -4.35 -19.18 -22.98
CA VAL A 547 -3.43 -20.19 -23.53
C VAL A 547 -2.82 -21.02 -22.39
N LEU A 548 -2.39 -22.25 -22.67
CA LEU A 548 -1.95 -23.20 -21.64
C LEU A 548 -0.72 -22.74 -20.83
N ASP A 549 -0.78 -23.05 -19.53
CA ASP A 549 0.26 -23.20 -18.51
C ASP A 549 1.16 -22.03 -18.02
N THR A 550 1.11 -20.82 -18.57
CA THR A 550 1.80 -19.66 -17.91
C THR A 550 1.19 -18.28 -18.12
N ALA A 551 0.37 -18.09 -19.15
CA ALA A 551 -0.22 -16.81 -19.51
C ALA A 551 -1.72 -16.80 -19.14
N ARG A 552 -2.12 -15.92 -18.23
CA ARG A 552 -3.49 -15.85 -17.71
C ARG A 552 -4.14 -14.55 -18.16
N THR A 553 -5.43 -14.61 -18.43
CA THR A 553 -6.25 -13.42 -18.55
C THR A 553 -7.00 -13.19 -17.26
N MET A 554 -7.11 -11.94 -16.84
CA MET A 554 -7.64 -11.60 -15.53
C MET A 554 -8.65 -10.45 -15.59
N LEU A 555 -9.73 -10.57 -14.81
CA LEU A 555 -10.54 -9.45 -14.35
C LEU A 555 -10.34 -9.29 -12.84
N PHE A 556 -10.00 -8.09 -12.38
CA PHE A 556 -9.65 -7.90 -10.98
C PHE A 556 -10.17 -6.59 -10.40
N GLY A 557 -10.74 -6.64 -9.20
CA GLY A 557 -11.14 -5.46 -8.45
C GLY A 557 -10.04 -4.90 -7.54
N THR A 558 -9.76 -3.62 -7.61
CA THR A 558 -8.96 -2.88 -6.61
C THR A 558 -9.81 -1.82 -5.94
N GLY A 559 -9.33 -1.25 -4.84
CA GLY A 559 -9.99 -0.19 -4.09
C GLY A 559 -9.34 0.01 -2.72
N THR A 560 -9.77 1.05 -2.01
CA THR A 560 -9.35 1.34 -0.63
C THR A 560 -10.44 0.90 0.35
N GLY A 561 -10.04 0.36 1.50
CA GLY A 561 -10.99 -0.15 2.51
C GLY A 561 -11.85 -1.31 1.99
N SER A 562 -13.11 -1.37 2.45
CA SER A 562 -14.10 -2.30 1.90
C SER A 562 -14.73 -1.71 0.65
N PHE A 563 -14.67 -2.45 -0.46
CA PHE A 563 -15.21 -2.01 -1.75
C PHE A 563 -15.87 -3.18 -2.49
N THR A 564 -16.77 -2.84 -3.42
CA THR A 564 -17.38 -3.79 -4.34
C THR A 564 -17.25 -3.29 -5.76
N ASN A 565 -16.64 -4.08 -6.64
CA ASN A 565 -16.65 -3.83 -8.08
C ASN A 565 -17.60 -4.80 -8.77
N VAL A 566 -18.28 -4.37 -9.83
CA VAL A 566 -19.32 -5.14 -10.51
C VAL A 566 -19.08 -5.18 -12.00
N TRP A 567 -19.20 -6.36 -12.60
CA TRP A 567 -19.27 -6.56 -14.05
C TRP A 567 -20.65 -7.10 -14.43
N ASN A 568 -21.45 -6.30 -15.13
CA ASN A 568 -22.82 -6.70 -15.48
C ASN A 568 -22.95 -7.45 -16.80
N GLY A 569 -22.04 -7.24 -17.75
CA GLY A 569 -22.18 -7.78 -19.09
C GLY A 569 -21.70 -9.22 -19.25
N PRO A 570 -22.02 -9.88 -20.37
CA PRO A 570 -21.64 -11.27 -20.62
C PRO A 570 -20.12 -11.47 -20.57
N ILE A 571 -19.69 -12.67 -20.20
CA ILE A 571 -18.28 -13.06 -20.13
C ILE A 571 -18.07 -14.32 -20.98
N THR A 572 -17.16 -14.25 -21.94
CA THR A 572 -16.72 -15.39 -22.74
C THR A 572 -15.29 -15.73 -22.39
N VAL A 573 -15.00 -17.00 -22.09
CA VAL A 573 -13.63 -17.49 -21.89
C VAL A 573 -13.29 -18.46 -23.02
N ASN A 574 -12.28 -18.12 -23.82
CA ASN A 574 -11.82 -18.95 -24.94
C ASN A 574 -10.47 -19.59 -24.63
N GLY A 575 -10.18 -20.69 -25.33
CA GLY A 575 -8.94 -21.46 -25.19
C GLY A 575 -8.97 -22.45 -24.03
N ASP A 576 -7.84 -23.11 -23.80
CA ASP A 576 -7.74 -24.22 -22.83
C ASP A 576 -6.93 -23.83 -21.56
N GLY A 577 -6.66 -22.54 -21.38
CA GLY A 577 -5.87 -22.01 -20.28
C GLY A 577 -6.70 -21.68 -19.02
N ARG A 578 -6.24 -20.67 -18.26
CA ARG A 578 -6.89 -20.24 -17.02
C ARG A 578 -7.34 -18.78 -17.10
N ALA A 579 -8.64 -18.55 -16.92
CA ALA A 579 -9.20 -17.21 -16.68
C ALA A 579 -9.31 -16.96 -15.18
N GLN A 580 -8.85 -15.81 -14.73
CA GLN A 580 -8.86 -15.46 -13.32
C GLN A 580 -9.81 -14.31 -13.02
N PHE A 581 -10.51 -14.43 -11.91
CA PHE A 581 -11.33 -13.39 -11.33
C PHE A 581 -10.83 -13.17 -9.90
N GLY A 582 -10.69 -11.92 -9.48
CA GLY A 582 -10.16 -11.66 -8.15
C GLY A 582 -10.40 -10.25 -7.67
N SER A 583 -9.99 -10.00 -6.44
CA SER A 583 -10.03 -8.68 -5.84
C SER A 583 -8.81 -8.50 -4.94
N ALA A 584 -8.44 -7.25 -4.68
CA ALA A 584 -7.53 -6.94 -3.59
C ALA A 584 -8.16 -7.36 -2.25
N SER A 585 -7.31 -7.54 -1.24
CA SER A 585 -7.71 -8.03 0.09
C SER A 585 -8.84 -7.20 0.69
N GLY A 586 -9.87 -7.88 1.22
CA GLY A 586 -11.05 -7.25 1.82
C GLY A 586 -12.07 -6.69 0.81
N GLY A 587 -11.81 -6.80 -0.50
CA GLY A 587 -12.70 -6.36 -1.56
C GLY A 587 -13.58 -7.46 -2.14
N THR A 588 -14.66 -7.05 -2.80
CA THR A 588 -15.60 -7.95 -3.50
C THR A 588 -15.61 -7.64 -5.00
N LEU A 589 -15.57 -8.69 -5.83
CA LEU A 589 -15.86 -8.65 -7.26
C LEU A 589 -17.18 -9.39 -7.50
N VAL A 590 -18.16 -8.73 -8.12
CA VAL A 590 -19.46 -9.30 -8.46
C VAL A 590 -19.57 -9.46 -9.98
N LEU A 591 -19.95 -10.65 -10.43
CA LEU A 591 -20.21 -10.97 -11.84
C LEU A 591 -21.70 -11.25 -12.03
N ASN A 592 -22.43 -10.30 -12.64
CA ASN A 592 -23.85 -10.49 -12.95
C ASN A 592 -24.07 -11.12 -14.33
N GLY A 593 -23.17 -10.91 -15.27
CA GLY A 593 -23.25 -11.54 -16.58
C GLY A 593 -22.92 -13.02 -16.56
N ASN A 594 -23.54 -13.76 -17.47
CA ASN A 594 -23.27 -15.19 -17.65
C ASN A 594 -21.83 -15.42 -18.11
N ILE A 595 -21.20 -16.46 -17.58
CA ILE A 595 -19.87 -16.91 -17.98
C ILE A 595 -20.01 -18.12 -18.89
N ASN A 596 -19.59 -17.98 -20.15
CA ASN A 596 -19.57 -19.06 -21.12
C ASN A 596 -18.12 -19.41 -21.48
N ALA A 597 -17.72 -20.65 -21.22
CA ALA A 597 -16.39 -21.17 -21.43
C ALA A 597 -16.49 -22.51 -22.20
N PRO A 598 -16.71 -22.47 -23.53
CA PRO A 598 -17.01 -23.67 -24.31
C PRO A 598 -15.81 -24.63 -24.48
N ASN A 599 -14.59 -24.15 -24.25
CA ASN A 599 -13.35 -24.92 -24.34
C ASN A 599 -12.88 -25.42 -22.96
N ALA A 600 -11.74 -26.12 -22.87
CA ALA A 600 -11.24 -26.71 -21.62
C ALA A 600 -10.72 -25.70 -20.59
N ALA A 601 -11.10 -24.43 -20.70
CA ALA A 601 -10.67 -23.37 -19.81
C ALA A 601 -11.08 -23.66 -18.36
N SER A 602 -10.16 -23.38 -17.44
CA SER A 602 -10.49 -23.31 -16.02
C SER A 602 -10.81 -21.88 -15.61
N ILE A 603 -11.78 -21.73 -14.71
CA ILE A 603 -12.06 -20.48 -14.02
C ILE A 603 -11.46 -20.55 -12.63
N MET A 604 -10.82 -19.46 -12.18
CA MET A 604 -10.16 -19.42 -10.90
C MET A 604 -10.45 -18.12 -10.16
N SER A 605 -10.76 -18.25 -8.86
CA SER A 605 -10.70 -17.14 -7.90
C SER A 605 -9.36 -17.14 -7.16
N ARG A 606 -8.72 -15.97 -7.02
CA ARG A 606 -7.45 -15.77 -6.28
C ARG A 606 -7.44 -14.48 -5.48
N GLY A 607 -6.82 -14.52 -4.29
CA GLY A 607 -6.52 -13.35 -3.47
C GLY A 607 -6.86 -13.55 -1.99
N THR A 608 -6.00 -13.05 -1.11
CA THR A 608 -6.13 -13.18 0.34
C THR A 608 -7.32 -12.37 0.86
N GLY A 609 -8.43 -13.04 1.19
CA GLY A 609 -9.66 -12.37 1.63
C GLY A 609 -10.42 -11.67 0.49
N ALA A 610 -10.19 -12.08 -0.75
CA ALA A 610 -10.95 -11.63 -1.91
C ALA A 610 -12.29 -12.38 -1.99
N ASN A 611 -13.39 -11.66 -2.16
CA ASN A 611 -14.71 -12.26 -2.40
C ASN A 611 -15.06 -12.18 -3.89
N LEU A 612 -15.33 -13.33 -4.51
CA LEU A 612 -15.92 -13.42 -5.84
C LEU A 612 -17.37 -13.86 -5.71
N ILE A 613 -18.31 -13.00 -6.10
CA ILE A 613 -19.74 -13.32 -6.13
C ILE A 613 -20.16 -13.50 -7.58
N ILE A 614 -20.74 -14.65 -7.91
CA ILE A 614 -21.22 -14.96 -9.25
C ILE A 614 -22.75 -15.07 -9.21
N ASN A 615 -23.42 -14.11 -9.83
CA ASN A 615 -24.87 -14.08 -10.00
C ASN A 615 -25.30 -14.63 -11.37
N GLY A 616 -24.45 -14.53 -12.39
CA GLY A 616 -24.69 -15.12 -13.71
C GLY A 616 -24.50 -16.65 -13.72
N THR A 617 -25.07 -17.33 -14.72
CA THR A 617 -24.82 -18.77 -14.91
C THR A 617 -23.40 -19.01 -15.42
N VAL A 618 -22.78 -20.11 -15.02
CA VAL A 618 -21.44 -20.53 -15.44
C VAL A 618 -21.55 -21.83 -16.24
N THR A 619 -21.10 -21.79 -17.48
CA THR A 619 -21.17 -22.90 -18.44
C THR A 619 -19.77 -23.28 -18.91
N LEU A 620 -19.26 -24.40 -18.43
CA LEU A 620 -18.03 -25.07 -18.86
C LEU A 620 -18.36 -26.50 -19.36
N PRO A 621 -17.46 -27.13 -20.13
CA PRO A 621 -17.58 -28.54 -20.50
C PRO A 621 -17.54 -29.47 -19.26
N PRO A 622 -17.92 -30.76 -19.41
CA PRO A 622 -17.94 -31.73 -18.31
C PRO A 622 -16.59 -31.99 -17.62
N PHE A 623 -15.46 -31.69 -18.26
CA PHE A 623 -14.12 -31.74 -17.66
C PHE A 623 -13.64 -30.37 -17.17
N GLY A 624 -14.50 -29.36 -17.25
CA GLY A 624 -14.24 -28.00 -16.82
C GLY A 624 -13.99 -27.92 -15.32
N LEU A 625 -13.10 -27.00 -14.97
CA LEU A 625 -12.59 -26.81 -13.61
C LEU A 625 -12.93 -25.41 -13.13
N VAL A 626 -13.53 -25.32 -11.94
CA VAL A 626 -13.63 -24.07 -11.18
C VAL A 626 -12.81 -24.21 -9.91
N GLN A 627 -11.93 -23.25 -9.66
CA GLN A 627 -10.92 -23.32 -8.60
C GLN A 627 -10.97 -22.08 -7.69
N THR A 628 -10.75 -22.30 -6.40
CA THR A 628 -10.41 -21.25 -5.42
C THR A 628 -8.95 -21.40 -4.99
N ALA A 629 -8.23 -20.28 -4.83
CA ALA A 629 -6.84 -20.26 -4.38
C ALA A 629 -6.51 -19.03 -3.52
N ASP A 630 -5.48 -19.16 -2.70
CA ASP A 630 -4.84 -18.10 -1.89
C ASP A 630 -5.80 -17.41 -0.91
N GLY A 631 -6.69 -18.16 -0.25
CA GLY A 631 -7.66 -17.61 0.71
C GLY A 631 -8.87 -16.93 0.06
N ALA A 632 -9.07 -17.08 -1.25
CA ALA A 632 -10.21 -16.50 -1.95
C ALA A 632 -11.51 -17.23 -1.61
N ASN A 633 -12.60 -16.47 -1.49
CA ASN A 633 -13.95 -16.97 -1.32
C ASN A 633 -14.73 -16.84 -2.64
N ILE A 634 -15.41 -17.90 -3.05
CA ILE A 634 -16.37 -17.87 -4.15
C ILE A 634 -17.78 -18.09 -3.61
N VAL A 635 -18.71 -17.23 -4.00
CA VAL A 635 -20.14 -17.33 -3.74
C VAL A 635 -20.86 -17.53 -5.06
N ILE A 636 -21.61 -18.62 -5.22
CA ILE A 636 -22.40 -18.89 -6.42
C ILE A 636 -23.88 -18.76 -6.09
N ASN A 637 -24.51 -17.73 -6.66
CA ASN A 637 -25.92 -17.40 -6.45
C ASN A 637 -26.82 -17.91 -7.59
N SER A 638 -26.22 -18.46 -8.65
CA SER A 638 -26.93 -18.96 -9.83
C SER A 638 -27.17 -20.47 -9.77
N THR A 639 -28.21 -20.93 -10.47
CA THR A 639 -28.55 -22.35 -10.68
C THR A 639 -28.45 -22.72 -12.17
N GLY A 640 -28.44 -24.01 -12.51
CA GLY A 640 -28.36 -24.46 -13.92
C GLY A 640 -26.95 -24.40 -14.50
N ASN A 641 -25.97 -24.33 -13.62
CA ASN A 641 -24.55 -24.28 -13.89
C ASN A 641 -23.99 -25.62 -14.43
N THR A 642 -22.95 -25.59 -15.26
CA THR A 642 -22.29 -26.80 -15.81
C THR A 642 -20.77 -26.74 -15.70
N TRP A 643 -20.15 -27.73 -15.04
CA TRP A 643 -18.71 -28.04 -15.03
C TRP A 643 -18.51 -29.39 -14.29
N GLY A 644 -17.30 -29.95 -14.32
CA GLY A 644 -17.02 -31.26 -13.72
C GLY A 644 -16.35 -31.22 -12.35
N THR A 645 -15.48 -30.23 -12.11
CA THR A 645 -14.58 -30.28 -10.96
C THR A 645 -14.59 -28.96 -10.18
N ASN A 646 -14.76 -29.07 -8.87
CA ASN A 646 -14.54 -27.99 -7.90
C ASN A 646 -13.21 -28.25 -7.19
N LEU A 647 -12.27 -27.31 -7.22
CA LEU A 647 -10.94 -27.49 -6.63
C LEU A 647 -10.66 -26.52 -5.48
N PHE A 648 -10.29 -27.08 -4.32
CA PHE A 648 -9.65 -26.36 -3.23
C PHE A 648 -8.15 -26.27 -3.47
N ALA A 649 -7.61 -25.06 -3.43
CA ALA A 649 -6.17 -24.81 -3.35
C ALA A 649 -5.92 -23.67 -2.36
N ASN A 650 -4.76 -23.69 -1.71
CA ASN A 650 -4.23 -22.62 -0.86
C ASN A 650 -5.30 -21.90 0.01
N ASN A 651 -6.05 -22.61 0.84
CA ASN A 651 -7.04 -22.06 1.79
C ASN A 651 -8.31 -21.45 1.16
N GLY A 652 -8.71 -21.90 -0.04
CA GLY A 652 -9.92 -21.42 -0.72
C GLY A 652 -11.24 -21.77 -0.01
N ARG A 653 -12.25 -20.90 -0.12
CA ARG A 653 -13.61 -21.08 0.43
C ARG A 653 -14.67 -21.08 -0.66
N TRP A 654 -15.63 -21.99 -0.55
CA TRP A 654 -16.83 -22.06 -1.37
C TRP A 654 -18.05 -21.81 -0.50
N THR A 655 -18.95 -20.95 -0.96
CA THR A 655 -20.20 -20.61 -0.27
C THR A 655 -21.36 -20.69 -1.26
N LEU A 656 -22.45 -21.35 -0.87
CA LEU A 656 -23.67 -21.37 -1.71
C LEU A 656 -24.52 -20.11 -1.47
N GLY A 657 -25.14 -19.65 -2.55
CA GLY A 657 -26.20 -18.63 -2.52
C GLY A 657 -27.53 -19.08 -3.11
N ALA A 658 -27.63 -20.35 -3.54
CA ALA A 658 -28.85 -20.96 -4.04
C ALA A 658 -28.81 -22.49 -3.85
N ASP A 659 -29.98 -23.12 -3.81
CA ASP A 659 -30.09 -24.58 -3.84
C ASP A 659 -29.53 -25.12 -5.16
N ASN A 660 -28.68 -26.15 -5.08
CA ASN A 660 -28.01 -26.75 -6.24
C ASN A 660 -27.29 -25.73 -7.13
N ALA A 661 -26.60 -24.77 -6.51
CA ALA A 661 -25.80 -23.79 -7.25
C ALA A 661 -24.59 -24.45 -7.95
N LEU A 662 -24.02 -25.52 -7.38
CA LEU A 662 -23.00 -26.32 -8.06
C LEU A 662 -23.66 -27.38 -8.97
N PRO A 663 -23.03 -27.78 -10.09
CA PRO A 663 -23.53 -28.86 -10.94
C PRO A 663 -23.63 -30.16 -10.16
N VAL A 664 -24.73 -30.89 -10.36
CA VAL A 664 -24.98 -32.17 -9.67
C VAL A 664 -23.95 -33.24 -10.02
N GLU A 665 -23.33 -33.16 -11.19
CA GLU A 665 -22.28 -34.07 -11.65
C GLU A 665 -20.88 -33.66 -11.15
N SER A 666 -20.76 -32.53 -10.44
CA SER A 666 -19.46 -32.01 -10.06
C SER A 666 -18.85 -32.77 -8.88
N VAL A 667 -17.53 -32.85 -8.86
CA VAL A 667 -16.74 -33.49 -7.80
C VAL A 667 -15.83 -32.47 -7.14
N PHE A 668 -15.81 -32.43 -5.81
CA PHE A 668 -14.80 -31.67 -5.07
C PHE A 668 -13.49 -32.45 -4.97
N ILE A 669 -12.38 -31.77 -5.25
CA ILE A 669 -11.02 -32.27 -5.06
C ILE A 669 -10.14 -31.25 -4.33
N GLN A 670 -9.02 -31.72 -3.78
CA GLN A 670 -8.02 -30.89 -3.09
C GLN A 670 -6.69 -30.92 -3.85
N GLN A 671 -6.04 -29.76 -3.96
CA GLN A 671 -4.64 -29.68 -4.39
C GLN A 671 -3.74 -29.98 -3.19
N ALA A 672 -2.93 -31.05 -3.27
CA ALA A 672 -1.95 -31.42 -2.24
C ALA A 672 -2.56 -31.47 -0.82
N THR A 673 -1.92 -30.82 0.18
CA THR A 673 -2.37 -30.76 1.58
C THR A 673 -3.07 -29.45 1.92
N ASP A 674 -3.55 -28.70 0.93
CA ASP A 674 -4.09 -27.36 1.12
C ASP A 674 -5.38 -27.37 1.95
N THR A 675 -5.58 -26.39 2.83
CA THR A 675 -6.85 -26.28 3.56
C THR A 675 -7.95 -25.69 2.67
N GLY A 676 -9.21 -25.86 3.07
CA GLY A 676 -10.34 -25.25 2.37
C GLY A 676 -11.66 -25.49 3.09
N SER A 677 -12.68 -24.73 2.70
CA SER A 677 -14.02 -24.88 3.28
C SER A 677 -15.13 -24.85 2.24
N PHE A 678 -16.12 -25.71 2.41
CA PHE A 678 -17.37 -25.70 1.68
C PHE A 678 -18.53 -25.39 2.62
N ASP A 679 -19.16 -24.26 2.41
CA ASP A 679 -20.24 -23.77 3.25
C ASP A 679 -21.56 -23.80 2.47
N LEU A 680 -22.51 -24.61 2.93
CA LEU A 680 -23.83 -24.73 2.32
C LEU A 680 -24.71 -23.52 2.62
N ASN A 681 -24.41 -22.74 3.65
CA ASN A 681 -25.05 -21.46 3.95
C ASN A 681 -26.60 -21.47 3.90
N GLY A 682 -27.22 -22.56 4.33
CA GLY A 682 -28.68 -22.70 4.42
C GLY A 682 -29.36 -23.20 3.16
N PHE A 683 -28.57 -23.58 2.16
CA PHE A 683 -29.02 -24.19 0.91
C PHE A 683 -28.74 -25.68 0.89
N ASN A 684 -29.50 -26.40 0.07
CA ASN A 684 -29.31 -27.82 -0.23
C ASN A 684 -28.44 -27.97 -1.48
N GLN A 685 -27.57 -28.97 -1.49
CA GLN A 685 -26.69 -29.22 -2.62
C GLN A 685 -26.54 -30.71 -2.89
N GLN A 686 -26.68 -31.09 -4.16
CA GLN A 686 -26.29 -32.39 -4.67
C GLN A 686 -24.97 -32.31 -5.45
N ILE A 687 -24.05 -33.23 -5.21
CA ILE A 687 -22.79 -33.37 -5.96
C ILE A 687 -22.46 -34.85 -6.20
N ALA A 688 -21.68 -35.13 -7.24
CA ALA A 688 -21.26 -36.49 -7.57
C ALA A 688 -20.22 -37.02 -6.59
N GLY A 689 -19.36 -36.16 -6.03
CA GLY A 689 -18.45 -36.63 -5.00
C GLY A 689 -17.69 -35.58 -4.23
N LEU A 690 -17.20 -36.00 -3.07
CA LEU A 690 -16.35 -35.24 -2.17
C LEU A 690 -15.05 -36.02 -1.93
N ASN A 691 -14.00 -35.66 -2.67
CA ASN A 691 -12.72 -36.36 -2.71
C ASN A 691 -11.58 -35.47 -2.19
N ALA A 692 -11.42 -35.40 -0.87
CA ALA A 692 -10.43 -34.52 -0.25
C ALA A 692 -9.83 -35.12 1.03
N GLY A 693 -8.65 -34.65 1.41
CA GLY A 693 -7.92 -35.03 2.63
C GLY A 693 -8.41 -34.30 3.89
N SER A 694 -7.66 -34.44 4.99
CA SER A 694 -8.06 -34.04 6.34
C SER A 694 -8.16 -32.54 6.62
N GLN A 695 -7.82 -31.70 5.64
CA GLN A 695 -7.74 -30.25 5.79
C GLN A 695 -8.96 -29.52 5.21
N ILE A 696 -9.98 -30.25 4.74
CA ILE A 696 -11.20 -29.67 4.19
C ILE A 696 -12.34 -29.74 5.21
N PHE A 697 -13.07 -28.63 5.33
CA PHE A 697 -14.21 -28.48 6.24
C PHE A 697 -15.50 -28.27 5.45
N VAL A 698 -16.53 -29.06 5.70
CA VAL A 698 -17.89 -28.83 5.17
C VAL A 698 -18.80 -28.38 6.30
N THR A 699 -19.55 -27.30 6.10
CA THR A 699 -20.40 -26.73 7.15
C THR A 699 -21.68 -26.08 6.63
N ASN A 700 -22.55 -25.68 7.56
CA ASN A 700 -23.69 -24.81 7.30
C ASN A 700 -23.64 -23.60 8.25
N SER A 701 -23.22 -22.44 7.74
CA SER A 701 -23.15 -21.19 8.50
C SER A 701 -24.44 -20.35 8.47
N SER A 702 -25.55 -20.89 7.95
CA SER A 702 -26.82 -20.17 7.92
C SER A 702 -27.27 -19.76 9.32
N ALA A 703 -27.85 -18.57 9.47
CA ALA A 703 -28.53 -18.19 10.70
C ALA A 703 -29.94 -18.79 10.81
N THR A 704 -30.56 -19.15 9.68
CA THR A 704 -32.01 -19.37 9.60
C THR A 704 -32.41 -20.77 9.15
N SER A 705 -31.57 -21.45 8.36
CA SER A 705 -31.99 -22.64 7.62
C SER A 705 -31.03 -23.80 7.82
N ASP A 706 -31.60 -24.99 8.02
CA ASP A 706 -30.86 -26.25 7.97
C ASP A 706 -30.55 -26.58 6.49
N SER A 707 -29.46 -27.31 6.25
CA SER A 707 -28.97 -27.65 4.89
C SER A 707 -28.86 -29.16 4.71
N THR A 708 -29.04 -29.64 3.48
CA THR A 708 -28.78 -31.04 3.10
C THR A 708 -27.71 -31.13 2.02
N LEU A 709 -26.63 -31.87 2.29
CA LEU A 709 -25.66 -32.30 1.29
C LEU A 709 -26.02 -33.70 0.77
N THR A 710 -26.21 -33.85 -0.54
CA THR A 710 -26.51 -35.13 -1.19
C THR A 710 -25.34 -35.58 -2.06
N LEU A 711 -24.85 -36.80 -1.85
CA LEU A 711 -23.79 -37.44 -2.62
C LEU A 711 -24.36 -38.55 -3.51
N THR A 712 -24.02 -38.57 -4.80
CA THR A 712 -24.54 -39.57 -5.76
C THR A 712 -23.48 -40.51 -6.36
N GLY A 713 -22.20 -40.28 -6.12
CA GLY A 713 -21.12 -41.08 -6.69
C GLY A 713 -20.13 -41.57 -5.63
N MET A 714 -18.97 -42.03 -6.10
CA MET A 714 -17.89 -42.43 -5.22
C MET A 714 -17.21 -41.20 -4.58
N SER A 715 -17.06 -41.25 -3.26
CA SER A 715 -16.40 -40.21 -2.46
C SER A 715 -15.41 -40.82 -1.49
N VAL A 716 -14.23 -40.22 -1.34
CA VAL A 716 -13.22 -40.55 -0.34
C VAL A 716 -12.82 -39.27 0.38
N PHE A 717 -13.24 -39.14 1.64
CA PHE A 717 -13.11 -37.90 2.39
C PHE A 717 -12.41 -38.10 3.73
N GLY A 718 -11.28 -37.43 3.91
CA GLY A 718 -10.56 -37.36 5.18
C GLY A 718 -10.88 -36.13 6.01
N GLY A 719 -11.60 -35.15 5.45
CA GLY A 719 -11.94 -33.89 6.12
C GLY A 719 -13.06 -34.04 7.15
N THR A 720 -13.60 -32.92 7.61
CA THR A 720 -14.68 -32.88 8.62
C THR A 720 -15.96 -32.29 8.05
N LEU A 721 -17.08 -33.01 8.20
CA LEU A 721 -18.44 -32.47 8.08
C LEU A 721 -18.89 -32.00 9.47
N ASN A 722 -19.20 -30.72 9.59
CA ASN A 722 -19.51 -30.09 10.86
C ASN A 722 -20.82 -29.30 10.80
N GLU A 723 -21.67 -29.47 11.81
CA GLU A 723 -22.71 -28.47 12.08
C GLU A 723 -22.06 -27.13 12.35
N GLY A 724 -22.48 -26.12 11.60
CA GLY A 724 -22.05 -24.75 11.85
C GLY A 724 -22.99 -24.11 12.85
N THR A 725 -23.63 -23.02 12.43
CA THR A 725 -24.69 -22.36 13.20
C THR A 725 -26.05 -23.05 13.05
N ARG A 726 -26.20 -23.95 12.06
CA ARG A 726 -27.41 -24.73 11.77
C ARG A 726 -27.08 -26.16 11.35
N ARG A 727 -28.11 -27.01 11.28
CA ARG A 727 -27.94 -28.43 10.95
C ARG A 727 -27.40 -28.62 9.54
N LEU A 728 -26.59 -29.66 9.37
CA LEU A 728 -26.07 -30.14 8.10
C LEU A 728 -26.46 -31.61 7.95
N HIS A 729 -27.61 -31.85 7.32
CA HIS A 729 -28.04 -33.19 6.93
C HIS A 729 -27.14 -33.72 5.80
N LEU A 730 -26.90 -35.03 5.80
CA LEU A 730 -26.16 -35.72 4.76
C LEU A 730 -27.04 -36.80 4.14
N THR A 731 -27.05 -36.92 2.82
CA THR A 731 -27.72 -37.99 2.09
C THR A 731 -26.74 -38.67 1.16
N ILE A 732 -26.60 -39.99 1.24
CA ILE A 732 -25.86 -40.80 0.28
C ILE A 732 -26.90 -41.48 -0.61
N ALA A 733 -27.19 -40.85 -1.75
CA ALA A 733 -28.26 -41.25 -2.64
C ALA A 733 -27.86 -42.43 -3.54
N SER A 734 -26.56 -42.57 -3.84
CA SER A 734 -25.99 -43.72 -4.56
C SER A 734 -24.47 -43.74 -4.40
N GLY A 735 -23.83 -44.86 -4.76
CA GLY A 735 -22.38 -45.00 -4.69
C GLY A 735 -21.86 -45.34 -3.30
N ILE A 736 -20.56 -45.08 -3.08
CA ILE A 736 -19.85 -45.39 -1.84
C ILE A 736 -19.21 -44.10 -1.33
N PHE A 737 -19.52 -43.72 -0.09
CA PHE A 737 -18.84 -42.66 0.62
C PHE A 737 -17.90 -43.25 1.68
N VAL A 738 -16.60 -43.08 1.49
CA VAL A 738 -15.56 -43.56 2.41
C VAL A 738 -15.04 -42.39 3.25
N LEU A 739 -15.14 -42.52 4.56
CA LEU A 739 -14.49 -41.64 5.52
C LEU A 739 -13.15 -42.22 5.92
N THR A 740 -12.09 -41.41 5.88
CA THR A 740 -10.72 -41.83 6.17
C THR A 740 -10.12 -41.14 7.40
N SER A 741 -10.96 -40.43 8.17
CA SER A 741 -10.55 -39.72 9.38
C SER A 741 -11.53 -39.96 10.53
N PRO A 742 -11.04 -40.12 11.78
CA PRO A 742 -11.87 -40.30 12.97
C PRO A 742 -12.76 -39.09 13.27
N THR A 743 -12.35 -37.88 12.89
CA THR A 743 -13.07 -36.62 13.14
C THR A 743 -13.98 -36.20 12.00
N ALA A 744 -14.29 -37.12 11.08
CA ALA A 744 -14.97 -36.77 9.84
C ALA A 744 -16.45 -36.39 10.00
N LEU A 745 -17.13 -36.85 11.05
CA LEU A 745 -18.55 -36.56 11.29
C LEU A 745 -18.74 -35.86 12.64
N ASN A 746 -19.07 -34.57 12.60
CA ASN A 746 -19.53 -33.80 13.74
C ASN A 746 -20.92 -33.21 13.46
N LEU A 747 -21.93 -34.07 13.46
CA LEU A 747 -23.30 -33.77 13.03
C LEU A 747 -24.37 -34.11 14.09
N PRO A 748 -24.21 -33.68 15.36
CA PRO A 748 -24.99 -34.19 16.49
C PRO A 748 -26.50 -33.89 16.44
N GLY A 749 -26.91 -32.84 15.74
CA GLY A 749 -28.31 -32.46 15.53
C GLY A 749 -28.89 -32.90 14.18
N SER A 750 -28.10 -33.47 13.28
CA SER A 750 -28.46 -33.72 11.89
C SER A 750 -28.75 -35.20 11.62
N THR A 751 -29.34 -35.46 10.45
CA THR A 751 -29.65 -36.81 9.98
C THR A 751 -28.72 -37.20 8.85
N ILE A 752 -28.19 -38.42 8.88
CA ILE A 752 -27.47 -39.01 7.75
C ILE A 752 -28.38 -40.07 7.12
N SER A 753 -28.82 -39.87 5.87
CA SER A 753 -29.69 -40.79 5.15
C SER A 753 -28.90 -41.58 4.12
N ILE A 754 -29.08 -42.90 4.06
CA ILE A 754 -28.43 -43.79 3.09
C ILE A 754 -29.52 -44.43 2.24
N ALA A 755 -29.44 -44.28 0.92
CA ALA A 755 -30.38 -44.89 -0.01
C ALA A 755 -30.12 -46.39 -0.21
N ASP A 756 -31.11 -47.09 -0.76
CA ASP A 756 -30.94 -48.51 -1.12
C ASP A 756 -29.83 -48.68 -2.16
N GLY A 757 -28.92 -49.62 -1.91
CA GLY A 757 -27.72 -49.85 -2.72
C GLY A 757 -26.57 -48.83 -2.52
N ALA A 758 -26.74 -47.80 -1.69
CA ALA A 758 -25.66 -46.89 -1.31
C ALA A 758 -24.90 -47.39 -0.06
N VAL A 759 -23.66 -46.94 0.11
CA VAL A 759 -22.79 -47.35 1.22
C VAL A 759 -22.11 -46.15 1.88
N LEU A 760 -22.18 -46.06 3.21
CA LEU A 760 -21.27 -45.25 4.04
C LEU A 760 -20.23 -46.17 4.67
N GLN A 761 -18.96 -45.99 4.33
CA GLN A 761 -17.84 -46.66 4.95
C GLN A 761 -17.15 -45.71 5.94
N LEU A 762 -17.05 -46.14 7.19
CA LEU A 762 -16.41 -45.38 8.27
C LEU A 762 -14.91 -45.74 8.36
N ASP A 763 -14.13 -44.90 9.05
CA ASP A 763 -12.74 -45.22 9.34
C ASP A 763 -12.67 -46.42 10.30
N ALA A 764 -12.01 -47.49 9.87
CA ALA A 764 -11.88 -48.73 10.62
C ALA A 764 -11.05 -48.57 11.91
N ALA A 765 -10.22 -47.53 12.02
CA ALA A 765 -9.39 -47.27 13.20
C ALA A 765 -10.12 -46.47 14.30
N ALA A 766 -11.32 -45.96 14.03
CA ALA A 766 -12.03 -45.01 14.88
C ALA A 766 -13.30 -45.62 15.50
N SER A 767 -13.60 -45.21 16.74
CA SER A 767 -14.89 -45.50 17.39
C SER A 767 -15.88 -44.36 17.10
N HIS A 768 -17.00 -44.68 16.44
CA HIS A 768 -18.07 -43.72 16.14
C HIS A 768 -19.32 -44.01 16.98
N THR A 769 -19.81 -43.02 17.73
CA THR A 769 -21.05 -43.15 18.51
C THR A 769 -22.25 -42.79 17.65
N VAL A 770 -23.17 -43.73 17.51
CA VAL A 770 -24.38 -43.60 16.71
C VAL A 770 -25.59 -43.67 17.64
N ALA A 771 -26.49 -42.67 17.59
CA ALA A 771 -27.68 -42.62 18.43
C ALA A 771 -28.81 -43.54 17.93
N ALA A 772 -28.87 -43.80 16.64
CA ALA A 772 -29.76 -44.81 16.04
C ALA A 772 -29.24 -45.13 14.64
N LEU A 773 -29.22 -46.41 14.26
CA LEU A 773 -28.86 -46.85 12.92
C LEU A 773 -30.04 -47.59 12.31
N VAL A 774 -30.50 -47.20 11.13
CA VAL A 774 -31.45 -48.01 10.35
C VAL A 774 -30.74 -48.46 9.09
N THR A 775 -30.59 -49.77 8.89
CA THR A 775 -30.05 -50.36 7.66
C THR A 775 -31.05 -51.34 7.11
N ASN A 776 -31.38 -51.25 5.82
CA ASN A 776 -32.38 -52.10 5.16
C ASN A 776 -33.73 -52.17 5.90
N GLY A 777 -34.17 -51.05 6.52
CA GLY A 777 -35.41 -51.01 7.30
C GLY A 777 -35.35 -51.73 8.67
N VAL A 778 -34.18 -52.17 9.13
CA VAL A 778 -33.97 -52.76 10.45
C VAL A 778 -33.28 -51.74 11.36
N SER A 779 -33.91 -51.40 12.48
CA SER A 779 -33.32 -50.54 13.51
C SER A 779 -32.28 -51.31 14.31
N VAL A 780 -31.07 -50.77 14.36
CA VAL A 780 -29.96 -51.21 15.21
C VAL A 780 -29.88 -50.24 16.40
N PRO A 781 -29.68 -50.75 17.64
CA PRO A 781 -29.65 -49.93 18.84
C PRO A 781 -28.55 -48.85 18.81
N PRO A 782 -28.74 -47.72 19.51
CA PRO A 782 -27.67 -46.77 19.80
C PRO A 782 -26.42 -47.48 20.34
N GLY A 783 -25.23 -47.10 19.87
CA GLY A 783 -23.98 -47.73 20.30
C GLY A 783 -22.74 -47.18 19.64
N THR A 784 -21.57 -47.65 20.11
CA THR A 784 -20.26 -47.34 19.53
C THR A 784 -19.92 -48.38 18.48
N TYR A 785 -19.60 -47.94 17.28
CA TYR A 785 -19.23 -48.77 16.14
C TYR A 785 -17.74 -48.57 15.83
N ASP A 786 -16.99 -49.67 15.77
CA ASP A 786 -15.56 -49.73 15.43
C ASP A 786 -15.26 -51.02 14.64
N ALA A 787 -14.02 -51.21 14.19
CA ALA A 787 -13.61 -52.43 13.46
C ALA A 787 -13.66 -53.73 14.29
N VAL A 788 -13.90 -53.66 15.60
CA VAL A 788 -13.94 -54.81 16.50
C VAL A 788 -15.38 -55.32 16.66
N ASN A 789 -16.37 -54.42 16.66
CA ASN A 789 -17.75 -54.74 17.06
C ASN A 789 -18.78 -54.67 15.92
N ALA A 790 -18.44 -54.13 14.75
CA ALA A 790 -19.33 -54.08 13.58
C ALA A 790 -18.59 -54.07 12.24
N ALA A 791 -19.29 -54.43 11.16
CA ALA A 791 -18.77 -54.19 9.81
C ALA A 791 -18.54 -52.68 9.62
N PRO A 792 -17.37 -52.23 9.12
CA PRO A 792 -17.02 -50.81 8.98
C PRO A 792 -17.83 -50.08 7.88
N PHE A 793 -18.94 -50.68 7.43
CA PHE A 793 -19.80 -50.16 6.39
C PHE A 793 -21.27 -50.27 6.78
N LEU A 794 -22.01 -49.18 6.56
CA LEU A 794 -23.46 -49.11 6.63
C LEU A 794 -24.00 -49.18 5.21
N ALA A 795 -24.83 -50.18 4.90
CA ALA A 795 -25.43 -50.37 3.58
C ALA A 795 -26.94 -50.63 3.73
N GLY A 796 -27.73 -50.09 2.80
CA GLY A 796 -29.20 -50.24 2.81
C GLY A 796 -29.97 -49.01 3.29
N ALA A 797 -31.28 -48.97 3.00
CA ALA A 797 -32.12 -47.80 3.29
C ALA A 797 -32.28 -47.50 4.81
N GLY A 798 -31.99 -46.26 5.23
CA GLY A 798 -32.29 -45.76 6.59
C GLY A 798 -31.60 -44.44 6.97
N SER A 799 -31.74 -44.02 8.25
CA SER A 799 -31.23 -42.75 8.79
C SER A 799 -30.40 -42.95 10.07
N LEU A 800 -29.27 -42.24 10.17
CA LEU A 800 -28.38 -42.14 11.34
C LEU A 800 -28.68 -40.84 12.09
N ILE A 801 -28.82 -40.91 13.40
CA ILE A 801 -28.73 -39.73 14.29
C ILE A 801 -27.37 -39.83 14.96
N VAL A 802 -26.50 -38.82 14.83
CA VAL A 802 -25.22 -38.77 15.54
C VAL A 802 -25.52 -38.29 16.96
N ALA A 803 -25.09 -39.01 18.01
CA ALA A 803 -25.26 -38.53 19.37
C ALA A 803 -24.24 -37.42 19.66
N GLU A 804 -24.59 -36.46 20.53
CA GLU A 804 -23.55 -35.63 21.15
C GLU A 804 -22.50 -36.55 21.81
N PRO A 805 -21.19 -36.27 21.64
CA PRO A 805 -20.17 -37.04 22.31
C PRO A 805 -20.44 -36.98 23.81
N VAL A 806 -20.67 -38.14 24.43
CA VAL A 806 -20.83 -38.23 25.89
C VAL A 806 -19.50 -37.76 26.47
N ALA A 807 -19.51 -36.62 27.17
CA ALA A 807 -18.33 -36.15 27.88
C ALA A 807 -17.81 -37.29 28.78
N PRO A 808 -16.51 -37.61 28.76
CA PRO A 808 -15.96 -38.67 29.59
C PRO A 808 -16.28 -38.40 31.07
N ALA A 809 -16.60 -39.43 31.83
CA ALA A 809 -16.96 -39.27 33.24
C ALA A 809 -15.81 -38.59 34.03
N PRO A 810 -16.11 -37.78 35.05
CA PRO A 810 -15.09 -37.21 35.93
C PRO A 810 -14.28 -38.31 36.61
N VAL A 811 -12.95 -38.18 36.64
CA VAL A 811 -12.05 -39.17 37.24
C VAL A 811 -10.97 -38.51 38.09
N ILE A 812 -10.48 -39.24 39.11
CA ILE A 812 -9.16 -38.97 39.70
C ILE A 812 -8.13 -39.54 38.72
N ALA A 813 -7.38 -38.66 38.08
CA ALA A 813 -6.36 -39.01 37.10
C ALA A 813 -5.04 -39.44 37.76
N GLU A 814 -4.68 -38.80 38.88
CA GLU A 814 -3.43 -39.07 39.57
C GLU A 814 -3.56 -38.85 41.08
N VAL A 815 -2.84 -39.66 41.87
CA VAL A 815 -2.65 -39.45 43.31
C VAL A 815 -1.17 -39.57 43.63
N ILE A 816 -0.55 -38.47 44.07
CA ILE A 816 0.87 -38.41 44.40
C ILE A 816 1.10 -37.95 45.84
N THR A 817 2.26 -38.27 46.38
CA THR A 817 2.73 -37.69 47.65
C THR A 817 3.75 -36.59 47.37
N SER A 818 3.54 -35.39 47.90
CA SER A 818 4.45 -34.26 47.74
C SER A 818 4.51 -33.42 49.02
N ASN A 819 5.72 -33.15 49.52
CA ASN A 819 5.98 -32.32 50.71
C ASN A 819 5.17 -32.70 51.97
N GLY A 820 4.97 -34.01 52.21
CA GLY A 820 4.19 -34.49 53.35
C GLY A 820 2.67 -34.43 53.15
N ASN A 821 2.21 -34.15 51.93
CA ASN A 821 0.79 -34.14 51.57
C ASN A 821 0.47 -35.20 50.51
N LEU A 822 -0.78 -35.64 50.48
CA LEU A 822 -1.40 -36.41 49.42
C LEU A 822 -2.10 -35.43 48.47
N VAL A 823 -1.72 -35.44 47.19
CA VAL A 823 -2.28 -34.57 46.14
C VAL A 823 -3.10 -35.43 45.20
N PHE A 824 -4.38 -35.09 45.06
CA PHE A 824 -5.29 -35.69 44.08
C PHE A 824 -5.43 -34.74 42.92
N SER A 825 -5.25 -35.24 41.70
CA SER A 825 -5.49 -34.51 40.47
C SER A 825 -6.48 -35.26 39.62
N GLY A 826 -7.43 -34.57 39.00
CA GLY A 826 -8.44 -35.20 38.16
C GLY A 826 -8.97 -34.30 37.06
N THR A 827 -9.69 -34.90 36.11
CA THR A 827 -10.15 -34.24 34.88
C THR A 827 -11.58 -34.64 34.54
N ASN A 828 -12.13 -34.00 33.51
CA ASN A 828 -13.45 -34.25 32.93
C ASN A 828 -14.64 -33.89 33.85
N GLY A 829 -14.43 -32.99 34.81
CA GLY A 829 -15.54 -32.44 35.60
C GLY A 829 -16.25 -31.27 34.93
N PRO A 830 -17.49 -30.95 35.35
CA PRO A 830 -18.16 -29.73 34.91
C PRO A 830 -17.36 -28.51 35.37
N ALA A 831 -17.05 -27.59 34.46
CA ALA A 831 -16.31 -26.36 34.75
C ALA A 831 -16.97 -25.57 35.90
N GLY A 832 -16.22 -25.27 36.96
CA GLY A 832 -16.72 -24.62 38.18
C GLY A 832 -17.62 -25.49 39.07
N GLY A 833 -17.89 -26.74 38.70
CA GLY A 833 -18.71 -27.66 39.48
C GLY A 833 -17.98 -28.21 40.71
N ALA A 834 -18.76 -28.58 41.73
CA ALA A 834 -18.23 -29.09 42.99
C ALA A 834 -17.91 -30.60 42.91
N PHE A 835 -16.83 -31.00 43.59
CA PHE A 835 -16.49 -32.40 43.77
C PHE A 835 -16.13 -32.71 45.22
N SER A 836 -16.27 -33.97 45.59
CA SER A 836 -15.79 -34.56 46.83
C SER A 836 -15.00 -35.83 46.55
N VAL A 837 -13.81 -35.94 47.12
CA VAL A 837 -13.07 -37.21 47.21
C VAL A 837 -13.54 -37.91 48.47
N LEU A 838 -14.18 -39.05 48.35
CA LEU A 838 -14.64 -39.87 49.47
C LEU A 838 -13.59 -40.93 49.80
N SER A 839 -13.49 -41.36 51.06
CA SER A 839 -12.53 -42.39 51.46
C SER A 839 -13.07 -43.41 52.45
N THR A 840 -12.56 -44.65 52.38
CA THR A 840 -12.78 -45.71 53.37
C THR A 840 -11.49 -46.46 53.66
N THR A 841 -11.39 -47.08 54.84
CA THR A 841 -10.34 -48.07 55.14
C THR A 841 -10.79 -49.49 54.85
N ASN A 842 -12.07 -49.70 54.52
CA ASN A 842 -12.66 -50.99 54.21
C ASN A 842 -13.50 -50.89 52.93
N LEU A 843 -13.00 -51.44 51.83
CA LEU A 843 -13.65 -51.41 50.52
C LEU A 843 -15.01 -52.12 50.50
N ALA A 844 -15.29 -52.98 51.49
CA ALA A 844 -16.58 -53.67 51.61
C ALA A 844 -17.70 -52.80 52.19
N GLU A 845 -17.41 -51.59 52.67
CA GLU A 845 -18.43 -50.65 53.14
C GLU A 845 -19.26 -50.10 51.96
N PRO A 846 -20.60 -50.05 52.07
CA PRO A 846 -21.46 -49.48 51.03
C PRO A 846 -21.25 -47.96 50.89
N LEU A 847 -21.45 -47.45 49.68
CA LEU A 847 -21.46 -46.01 49.42
C LEU A 847 -22.72 -45.34 50.04
N PRO A 848 -22.64 -44.04 50.41
CA PRO A 848 -21.50 -43.15 50.24
C PRO A 848 -20.47 -43.28 51.37
N TRP A 849 -19.18 -43.32 50.99
CA TRP A 849 -18.10 -43.23 51.97
C TRP A 849 -17.98 -41.80 52.53
N PRO A 850 -17.39 -41.61 53.72
CA PRO A 850 -17.14 -40.27 54.26
C PRO A 850 -16.27 -39.40 53.33
N VAL A 851 -16.58 -38.11 53.27
CA VAL A 851 -15.79 -37.11 52.53
C VAL A 851 -14.40 -37.01 53.16
N PHE A 852 -13.37 -37.18 52.32
CA PHE A 852 -11.98 -36.99 52.69
C PHE A 852 -11.53 -35.56 52.41
N THR A 853 -11.87 -35.03 51.24
CA THR A 853 -11.65 -33.63 50.86
C THR A 853 -12.63 -33.23 49.75
N SER A 854 -12.77 -31.93 49.49
CA SER A 854 -13.67 -31.37 48.48
C SER A 854 -13.06 -30.17 47.78
N GLY A 855 -13.57 -29.83 46.61
CA GLY A 855 -13.14 -28.64 45.87
C GLY A 855 -14.05 -28.36 44.68
N THR A 856 -13.57 -27.52 43.77
CA THR A 856 -14.24 -27.20 42.50
C THR A 856 -13.32 -27.50 41.32
N PHE A 857 -13.89 -27.93 40.20
CA PHE A 857 -13.15 -28.00 38.94
C PHE A 857 -12.87 -26.59 38.42
N ASP A 858 -11.73 -26.40 37.77
CA ASP A 858 -11.40 -25.17 37.04
C ASP A 858 -12.21 -25.04 35.75
N GLU A 859 -12.00 -23.94 35.00
CA GLU A 859 -12.70 -23.67 33.74
C GLU A 859 -12.44 -24.72 32.66
N SER A 860 -11.34 -25.49 32.77
CA SER A 860 -11.01 -26.58 31.86
C SER A 860 -11.54 -27.95 32.31
N GLY A 861 -12.27 -28.00 33.44
CA GLY A 861 -12.83 -29.23 33.98
C GLY A 861 -11.80 -30.09 34.71
N THR A 862 -10.68 -29.50 35.18
CA THR A 862 -9.66 -30.20 35.97
C THR A 862 -9.68 -29.77 37.43
N PHE A 863 -9.18 -30.61 38.34
CA PHE A 863 -8.98 -30.24 39.73
C PHE A 863 -7.64 -30.72 40.27
N SER A 864 -7.13 -30.00 41.27
CA SER A 864 -6.06 -30.47 42.13
C SER A 864 -6.38 -30.10 43.59
N VAL A 865 -6.38 -31.10 44.48
CA VAL A 865 -6.63 -30.89 45.91
C VAL A 865 -5.55 -31.60 46.73
N THR A 866 -5.02 -30.87 47.71
CA THR A 866 -3.92 -31.32 48.56
C THR A 866 -4.41 -31.51 49.98
N ASN A 867 -4.07 -32.64 50.60
CA ASN A 867 -4.41 -32.93 51.99
C ASN A 867 -3.18 -33.48 52.76
N PRO A 868 -2.86 -32.98 53.95
CA PRO A 868 -1.69 -33.42 54.71
C PRO A 868 -1.77 -34.88 55.15
N ILE A 869 -0.63 -35.59 55.09
CA ILE A 869 -0.49 -36.97 55.54
C ILE A 869 -0.14 -36.96 57.04
N GLN A 870 -0.96 -37.61 57.86
CA GLN A 870 -0.67 -37.82 59.29
C GLN A 870 0.20 -39.07 59.45
N SER A 871 1.11 -39.07 60.44
CA SER A 871 2.13 -40.12 60.60
C SER A 871 1.60 -41.50 61.02
N ASP A 872 0.30 -41.63 61.30
CA ASP A 872 -0.39 -42.83 61.80
C ASP A 872 -1.64 -43.20 61.00
N GLU A 873 -1.79 -42.68 59.78
CA GLU A 873 -2.97 -42.96 58.93
C GLU A 873 -2.98 -44.41 58.39
N PRO A 874 -4.13 -45.13 58.47
CA PRO A 874 -4.30 -46.45 57.87
C PRO A 874 -4.38 -46.39 56.33
N VAL A 875 -4.21 -47.53 55.66
CA VAL A 875 -4.44 -47.63 54.20
C VAL A 875 -5.90 -47.29 53.89
N ARG A 876 -6.11 -46.36 52.94
CA ARG A 876 -7.42 -45.92 52.48
C ARG A 876 -7.63 -46.19 50.99
N PHE A 877 -8.89 -46.32 50.62
CA PHE A 877 -9.39 -46.33 49.24
C PHE A 877 -10.16 -45.05 49.00
N PHE A 878 -10.11 -44.54 47.76
CA PHE A 878 -10.69 -43.26 47.38
C PHE A 878 -11.63 -43.41 46.18
N ILE A 879 -12.67 -42.60 46.14
CA ILE A 879 -13.57 -42.47 44.99
C ILE A 879 -13.98 -41.00 44.82
N LEU A 880 -14.14 -40.56 43.58
CA LEU A 880 -14.62 -39.22 43.26
C LEU A 880 -16.16 -39.21 43.21
N SER A 881 -16.75 -38.23 43.88
CA SER A 881 -18.17 -37.89 43.78
C SER A 881 -18.27 -36.47 43.23
N VAL A 882 -19.13 -36.26 42.24
CA VAL A 882 -19.40 -34.96 41.61
C VAL A 882 -20.88 -34.67 41.78
N GLU A 883 -21.23 -33.44 42.18
CA GLU A 883 -22.63 -33.00 42.34
C GLU A 883 -23.30 -32.62 41.02
#